data_AF-A0A431LIZ9-F1
#
_entry.id   AF-A0A431LIZ9-F1
#
_cell.length_a   1.000
_cell.length_b   1.000
_cell.length_c   1.000
_cell.angle_alpha   90.00
_cell.angle_beta   90.00
_cell.angle_gamma   90.00
#
_symmetry.space_group_name_H-M   'P 1'
#
loop_
_entity.id
_entity.type
_entity.pdbx_description
1 polymer ?
#
loop_
_entity_poly.entity_id
_entity_poly.type
_entity_poly.pdbx_seq_one_letter_code
_entity_poly.pdbx_strand_id
1 'polypeptide(L)'
;MAVAAALARDPAALKRWPWLALPAALALWGLLVVTGAQARVDRALGDLLLHAAAPPAPAPTSVVVDIDDASLRALREPLGEWPYSREVYAVMLDYLGQVGARLVAIDIVFAGPRDGDGRLAQAIAAGPPVVLAAAGLRQRAAVDLVPVSAAEREALARLGVAHAPGLDWDGLTAPSDALLEALTAPASLGVISTPLDDDGLLRHQPLVHRVQGRSLPSLAFAARLRADGALAWRRDGSELVAGSRRWPVDDTGRLRLRLPAMGAGSPPQVSWERLMRAALGQADDPELAQLLGGRSVFVGSSAFFADEVMTPQGRMSGTALNAAVFEALGAEPLPRVRDTGPALWALSGLLLALGSLPLLMRRQLLAAGAAVAGLVGVAWVGAAAGLLATPAPGVYLLVLALLSIAIEHERHTRQRERELTRERELADARSRAKTELLAHVSHEMRTPMNAVLGFSDILARSPLRPEQAHQVEVLGHAGRQVFALINDLLDNARIESGRLALSSHPFNLVDLVELQLELLRGRAQAQGLWLRVFARTEATGWVLGDQQRVGQIVTNLVGNAIKFTKSGGVTVELTRTHAQDGPDGHRAGLVEISVQDTGIGIPPDRLEHIFQPFEQADASIAQAFGGTGLGLSITRSLARLMGGDVSVQSRLGEGSRFVVTLDLPDAQPPHGDIAEPRADRVAPSRPLSLLLAEDNEVNVLVIEGMLQPLGHEITRAADGAQALEALREAEFDLVLMDMLMPGIDGLTATRQWRAIEAAEGLPRTPIVALTANAFDNDVQQSLAAGCDAHLTKPISLAALLQALAKYARARPGDGNA
;
A
#
# COMPACT_ATOMS: atom_id res chain seq x y z
N MET A 1 0.89 14.08 -29.93
CA MET A 1 1.91 15.14 -29.75
C MET A 1 1.30 16.53 -29.48
N ALA A 2 0.34 17.03 -30.26
CA ALA A 2 -0.28 18.35 -30.01
C ALA A 2 -0.96 18.48 -28.63
N VAL A 3 -1.63 17.42 -28.16
CA VAL A 3 -2.20 17.33 -26.81
C VAL A 3 -1.10 17.38 -25.73
N ALA A 4 0.04 16.74 -25.96
CA ALA A 4 1.18 16.77 -25.03
C ALA A 4 1.83 18.16 -24.95
N ALA A 5 1.88 18.91 -26.06
CA ALA A 5 2.39 20.28 -26.09
C ALA A 5 1.45 21.30 -25.42
N ALA A 6 0.12 21.09 -25.50
CA ALA A 6 -0.87 21.89 -24.79
C ALA A 6 -0.84 21.62 -23.26
N LEU A 7 -0.62 20.36 -22.87
CA LEU A 7 -0.53 19.91 -21.48
C LEU A 7 0.69 20.46 -20.72
N ALA A 8 1.75 20.85 -21.42
CA ALA A 8 2.95 21.42 -20.82
C ALA A 8 2.82 22.91 -20.45
N ARG A 9 1.84 23.63 -21.02
CA ARG A 9 1.71 25.09 -20.86
C ARG A 9 0.79 25.54 -19.73
N ASP A 10 -0.16 24.69 -19.31
CA ASP A 10 -1.06 24.99 -18.19
C ASP A 10 -1.43 23.70 -17.42
N PRO A 11 -0.67 23.32 -16.37
CA PRO A 11 -0.93 22.11 -15.59
C PRO A 11 -2.22 22.17 -14.77
N ALA A 12 -2.85 23.35 -14.62
CA ALA A 12 -4.13 23.52 -13.94
C ALA A 12 -5.34 23.30 -14.85
N ALA A 13 -5.16 23.33 -16.18
CA ALA A 13 -6.24 23.14 -17.16
C ALA A 13 -6.86 21.73 -17.10
N LEU A 14 -6.06 20.71 -16.76
CA LEU A 14 -6.51 19.33 -16.58
C LEU A 14 -7.43 19.13 -15.36
N LYS A 15 -7.35 20.00 -14.35
CA LYS A 15 -8.19 19.94 -13.13
C LYS A 15 -9.67 20.22 -13.43
N ARG A 16 -9.98 20.73 -14.62
CA ARG A 16 -11.34 21.06 -15.03
C ARG A 16 -11.97 20.01 -15.95
N TRP A 17 -11.20 19.14 -16.61
CA TRP A 17 -11.65 18.49 -17.86
C TRP A 17 -11.53 16.95 -17.88
N PRO A 18 -12.41 16.21 -17.18
CA PRO A 18 -12.55 14.74 -17.32
C PRO A 18 -12.93 14.30 -18.76
N TRP A 19 -13.34 15.24 -19.59
CA TRP A 19 -13.75 15.05 -20.98
C TRP A 19 -12.59 14.93 -21.97
N LEU A 20 -11.33 14.99 -21.55
CA LEU A 20 -10.17 14.59 -22.39
C LEU A 20 -10.01 13.06 -22.50
N ALA A 21 -10.65 12.28 -21.62
CA ALA A 21 -10.74 10.83 -21.74
C ALA A 21 -11.49 10.40 -23.02
N LEU A 22 -12.53 11.15 -23.40
CA LEU A 22 -13.37 10.90 -24.57
C LEU A 22 -12.61 11.04 -25.90
N PRO A 23 -11.84 12.12 -26.18
CA PRO A 23 -11.01 12.22 -27.38
C PRO A 23 -9.84 11.23 -27.37
N ALA A 24 -9.28 10.87 -26.21
CA ALA A 24 -8.27 9.80 -26.13
C ALA A 24 -8.89 8.42 -26.46
N ALA A 25 -10.12 8.18 -26.01
CA ALA A 25 -10.90 6.99 -26.35
C ALA A 25 -11.20 6.91 -27.85
N LEU A 26 -11.64 8.02 -28.44
CA LEU A 26 -11.88 8.13 -29.88
C LEU A 26 -10.58 7.95 -30.70
N ALA A 27 -9.44 8.40 -30.19
CA ALA A 27 -8.14 8.18 -30.82
C ALA A 27 -7.68 6.71 -30.74
N LEU A 28 -7.87 6.03 -29.61
CA LEU A 28 -7.58 4.59 -29.48
C LEU A 28 -8.50 3.76 -30.39
N TRP A 29 -9.78 4.09 -30.42
CA TRP A 29 -10.74 3.45 -31.33
C TRP A 29 -10.33 3.66 -32.79
N GLY A 30 -9.96 4.89 -33.17
CA GLY A 30 -9.40 5.18 -34.50
C GLY A 30 -8.14 4.38 -34.81
N LEU A 31 -7.23 4.20 -33.85
CA LEU A 31 -6.02 3.39 -34.02
C LEU A 31 -6.34 1.90 -34.25
N LEU A 32 -7.29 1.34 -33.49
CA LEU A 32 -7.73 -0.05 -33.64
C LEU A 32 -8.42 -0.28 -35.00
N VAL A 33 -9.14 0.72 -35.51
CA VAL A 33 -9.72 0.72 -36.85
C VAL A 33 -8.62 0.76 -37.92
N VAL A 34 -7.65 1.67 -37.83
CA VAL A 34 -6.55 1.81 -38.80
C VAL A 34 -5.66 0.57 -38.89
N THR A 35 -5.42 -0.10 -37.77
CA THR A 35 -4.63 -1.34 -37.70
C THR A 35 -5.39 -2.59 -38.12
N GLY A 36 -6.69 -2.48 -38.41
CA GLY A 36 -7.57 -3.62 -38.71
C GLY A 36 -7.75 -4.61 -37.53
N ALA A 37 -7.28 -4.26 -36.34
CA ALA A 37 -7.41 -5.08 -35.14
C ALA A 37 -8.85 -5.09 -34.60
N GLN A 38 -9.57 -3.97 -34.76
CA GLN A 38 -10.97 -3.81 -34.35
C GLN A 38 -11.86 -4.90 -34.95
N ALA A 39 -11.79 -5.15 -36.26
CA ALA A 39 -12.62 -6.16 -36.91
C ALA A 39 -12.39 -7.60 -36.40
N ARG A 40 -11.19 -7.91 -35.86
CA ARG A 40 -10.91 -9.22 -35.25
C ARG A 40 -11.50 -9.34 -33.86
N VAL A 41 -11.33 -8.32 -33.02
CA VAL A 41 -11.86 -8.30 -31.65
C VAL A 41 -13.39 -8.29 -31.66
N ASP A 42 -13.97 -7.48 -32.53
CA ASP A 42 -15.42 -7.36 -32.68
C ASP A 42 -16.02 -8.71 -33.09
N ARG A 43 -15.45 -9.38 -34.11
CA ARG A 43 -15.86 -10.73 -34.52
C ARG A 43 -15.77 -11.72 -33.36
N ALA A 44 -14.64 -11.79 -32.66
CA ALA A 44 -14.45 -12.72 -31.56
C ALA A 44 -15.47 -12.52 -30.42
N LEU A 45 -15.71 -11.28 -30.01
CA LEU A 45 -16.71 -10.96 -28.98
C LEU A 45 -18.14 -11.26 -29.45
N GLY A 46 -18.43 -10.97 -30.72
CA GLY A 46 -19.72 -11.28 -31.33
C GLY A 46 -19.99 -12.79 -31.38
N ASP A 47 -19.00 -13.58 -31.77
CA ASP A 47 -19.12 -15.03 -31.86
C ASP A 47 -19.29 -15.69 -30.49
N LEU A 48 -18.53 -15.24 -29.46
CA LEU A 48 -18.71 -15.69 -28.08
C LEU A 48 -20.13 -15.44 -27.57
N LEU A 49 -20.69 -14.25 -27.88
CA LEU A 49 -22.07 -13.93 -27.49
C LEU A 49 -23.10 -14.75 -28.28
N LEU A 50 -22.87 -14.99 -29.57
CA LEU A 50 -23.75 -15.84 -30.39
C LEU A 50 -23.76 -17.29 -29.91
N HIS A 51 -22.60 -17.80 -29.48
CA HIS A 51 -22.50 -19.12 -28.85
C HIS A 51 -23.27 -19.17 -27.54
N ALA A 52 -23.04 -18.19 -26.65
CA ALA A 52 -23.67 -18.16 -25.33
C ALA A 52 -25.20 -17.94 -25.40
N ALA A 53 -25.67 -17.14 -26.36
CA ALA A 53 -27.08 -16.88 -26.60
C ALA A 53 -27.68 -17.77 -27.71
N ALA A 54 -27.04 -18.90 -28.03
CA ALA A 54 -27.56 -19.84 -29.00
C ALA A 54 -28.97 -20.32 -28.57
N PRO A 55 -29.95 -20.37 -29.49
CA PRO A 55 -31.29 -20.81 -29.16
C PRO A 55 -31.25 -22.32 -28.86
N PRO A 56 -32.19 -22.82 -28.03
CA PRO A 56 -32.43 -24.25 -27.97
C PRO A 56 -32.86 -24.73 -29.36
N ALA A 57 -32.36 -25.89 -29.81
CA ALA A 57 -32.79 -26.42 -31.08
C ALA A 57 -34.26 -26.87 -31.01
N PRO A 58 -35.07 -26.57 -32.03
CA PRO A 58 -36.39 -27.17 -32.17
C PRO A 58 -36.27 -28.69 -32.36
N ALA A 59 -37.36 -29.43 -32.14
CA ALA A 59 -37.40 -30.86 -32.40
C ALA A 59 -37.02 -31.12 -33.88
N PRO A 60 -35.95 -31.88 -34.16
CA PRO A 60 -35.43 -32.02 -35.52
C PRO A 60 -36.40 -32.81 -36.39
N THR A 61 -36.68 -32.29 -37.59
CA THR A 61 -37.44 -32.96 -38.65
C THR A 61 -36.54 -33.80 -39.57
N SER A 62 -35.23 -33.74 -39.32
CA SER A 62 -34.18 -34.45 -40.04
C SER A 62 -33.48 -35.48 -39.16
N VAL A 63 -32.79 -36.41 -39.82
CA VAL A 63 -31.90 -37.43 -39.24
C VAL A 63 -30.60 -37.39 -40.01
N VAL A 64 -29.47 -37.46 -39.32
CA VAL A 64 -28.15 -37.56 -39.96
C VAL A 64 -27.70 -39.02 -39.94
N VAL A 65 -27.35 -39.56 -41.10
CA VAL A 65 -26.69 -40.84 -41.25
C VAL A 65 -25.23 -40.55 -41.55
N ASP A 66 -24.35 -40.98 -40.65
CA ASP A 66 -22.92 -40.72 -40.75
C ASP A 66 -22.15 -41.97 -41.16
N ILE A 67 -21.41 -41.85 -42.26
CA ILE A 67 -20.43 -42.84 -42.72
C ILE A 67 -19.12 -42.59 -41.98
N ASP A 68 -19.09 -43.13 -40.76
CA ASP A 68 -17.97 -43.06 -39.82
C ASP A 68 -16.96 -44.22 -40.02
N ASP A 69 -15.76 -44.05 -39.45
CA ASP A 69 -14.66 -45.03 -39.56
C ASP A 69 -15.04 -46.42 -39.00
N ALA A 70 -15.88 -46.46 -37.96
CA ALA A 70 -16.30 -47.72 -37.36
C ALA A 70 -17.20 -48.50 -38.32
N SER A 71 -18.13 -47.81 -38.96
CA SER A 71 -19.06 -48.34 -39.94
C SER A 71 -18.34 -48.84 -41.18
N LEU A 72 -17.33 -48.10 -41.67
CA LEU A 72 -16.49 -48.54 -42.79
C LEU A 72 -15.73 -49.83 -42.48
N ARG A 73 -15.16 -49.95 -41.27
CA ARG A 73 -14.48 -51.17 -40.85
C ARG A 73 -15.45 -52.34 -40.70
N ALA A 74 -16.62 -52.12 -40.09
CA ALA A 74 -17.61 -53.15 -39.82
C ALA A 74 -18.29 -53.68 -41.09
N LEU A 75 -18.44 -52.83 -42.11
CA LEU A 75 -19.13 -53.17 -43.36
C LEU A 75 -18.20 -53.53 -44.53
N ARG A 76 -16.89 -53.57 -44.30
CA ARG A 76 -15.90 -53.92 -45.34
C ARG A 76 -16.14 -55.28 -45.97
N GLU A 77 -16.50 -56.29 -45.16
CA GLU A 77 -16.80 -57.64 -45.65
C GLU A 77 -18.11 -57.71 -46.45
N PRO A 78 -19.26 -57.19 -45.97
CA PRO A 78 -20.52 -57.27 -46.72
C PRO A 78 -20.66 -56.28 -47.90
N LEU A 79 -20.01 -55.10 -47.86
CA LEU A 79 -20.19 -54.03 -48.85
C LEU A 79 -18.95 -53.75 -49.72
N GLY A 80 -17.80 -54.33 -49.40
CA GLY A 80 -16.54 -54.08 -50.08
C GLY A 80 -15.78 -52.85 -49.59
N GLU A 81 -14.73 -52.45 -50.32
CA GLU A 81 -13.90 -51.30 -49.98
C GLU A 81 -14.62 -49.97 -50.25
N TRP A 82 -14.32 -48.97 -49.42
CA TRP A 82 -14.65 -47.59 -49.73
C TRP A 82 -13.74 -47.05 -50.85
N PRO A 83 -14.25 -46.20 -51.77
CA PRO A 83 -15.63 -45.77 -51.92
C PRO A 83 -16.54 -46.88 -52.46
N TYR A 84 -17.68 -47.08 -51.80
CA TYR A 84 -18.63 -48.16 -52.14
C TYR A 84 -19.14 -48.07 -53.58
N SER A 85 -19.50 -49.24 -54.13
CA SER A 85 -20.29 -49.36 -55.36
C SER A 85 -21.58 -48.55 -55.25
N ARG A 86 -22.07 -48.03 -56.38
CA ARG A 86 -23.30 -47.23 -56.45
C ARG A 86 -24.54 -48.06 -56.12
N GLU A 87 -24.46 -49.39 -56.27
CA GLU A 87 -25.51 -50.32 -55.85
C GLU A 87 -25.78 -50.26 -54.35
N VAL A 88 -24.75 -50.02 -53.53
CA VAL A 88 -24.90 -49.90 -52.07
C VAL A 88 -25.81 -48.73 -51.71
N TYR A 89 -25.65 -47.59 -52.39
CA TYR A 89 -26.50 -46.43 -52.20
C TYR A 89 -27.90 -46.65 -52.78
N ALA A 90 -28.05 -47.47 -53.81
CA ALA A 90 -29.36 -47.85 -54.33
C ALA A 90 -30.14 -48.69 -53.30
N VAL A 91 -29.49 -49.67 -52.66
CA VAL A 91 -30.07 -50.46 -51.57
C VAL A 91 -30.49 -49.57 -50.39
N MET A 92 -29.63 -48.61 -50.02
CA MET A 92 -29.96 -47.61 -49.00
C MET A 92 -31.23 -46.82 -49.38
N LEU A 93 -31.33 -46.31 -50.60
CA LEU A 93 -32.49 -45.54 -51.05
C LEU A 93 -33.77 -46.38 -51.08
N ASP A 94 -33.69 -47.64 -51.51
CA ASP A 94 -34.84 -48.55 -51.51
C ASP A 94 -35.37 -48.76 -50.09
N TYR A 95 -34.49 -49.00 -49.12
CA TYR A 95 -34.87 -49.13 -47.71
C TYR A 95 -35.46 -47.83 -47.14
N LEU A 96 -34.84 -46.68 -47.41
CA LEU A 96 -35.35 -45.37 -46.98
C LEU A 96 -36.74 -45.07 -47.58
N GLY A 97 -37.00 -45.51 -48.82
CA GLY A 97 -38.32 -45.47 -49.43
C GLY A 97 -39.33 -46.36 -48.72
N GLN A 98 -38.95 -47.59 -48.37
CA GLN A 98 -39.82 -48.55 -47.66
C GLN A 98 -40.24 -48.06 -46.27
N VAL A 99 -39.32 -47.45 -45.51
CA VAL A 99 -39.61 -46.88 -44.18
C VAL A 99 -40.32 -45.51 -44.25
N GLY A 100 -40.50 -44.97 -45.46
CA GLY A 100 -41.25 -43.73 -45.68
C GLY A 100 -40.46 -42.46 -45.34
N ALA A 101 -39.16 -42.40 -45.61
CA ALA A 101 -38.38 -41.17 -45.50
C ALA A 101 -38.98 -40.07 -46.40
N ARG A 102 -39.09 -38.84 -45.88
CA ARG A 102 -39.72 -37.71 -46.58
C ARG A 102 -38.85 -37.17 -47.73
N LEU A 103 -37.54 -37.18 -47.54
CA LEU A 103 -36.52 -36.63 -48.44
C LEU A 103 -35.19 -37.29 -48.08
N VAL A 104 -34.33 -37.54 -49.07
CA VAL A 104 -32.95 -37.98 -48.84
C VAL A 104 -31.98 -36.98 -49.49
N ALA A 105 -31.13 -36.36 -48.67
CA ALA A 105 -30.05 -35.50 -49.14
C ALA A 105 -28.72 -36.24 -48.98
N ILE A 106 -28.01 -36.45 -50.08
CA ILE A 106 -26.73 -37.18 -50.09
C ILE A 106 -25.59 -36.17 -50.23
N ASP A 107 -24.89 -35.95 -49.12
CA ASP A 107 -23.72 -35.09 -48.97
C ASP A 107 -22.43 -35.82 -49.38
N ILE A 108 -22.47 -36.45 -50.56
CA ILE A 108 -21.36 -37.18 -51.17
C ILE A 108 -21.40 -36.89 -52.67
N VAL A 109 -20.32 -36.37 -53.22
CA VAL A 109 -20.25 -36.05 -54.65
C VAL A 109 -19.93 -37.31 -55.44
N PHE A 110 -20.89 -37.79 -56.22
CA PHE A 110 -20.75 -38.99 -57.06
C PHE A 110 -20.06 -38.71 -58.39
N ALA A 111 -18.83 -38.16 -58.31
CA ALA A 111 -18.07 -37.73 -59.48
C ALA A 111 -17.62 -38.89 -60.38
N GLY A 112 -17.80 -38.71 -61.68
CA GLY A 112 -17.38 -39.65 -62.71
C GLY A 112 -18.18 -40.96 -62.75
N PRO A 113 -18.20 -41.65 -63.90
CA PRO A 113 -18.95 -42.90 -64.05
C PRO A 113 -18.35 -44.01 -63.18
N ARG A 114 -19.22 -44.79 -62.53
CA ARG A 114 -18.84 -45.96 -61.72
C ARG A 114 -19.85 -47.11 -61.84
N ASP A 115 -19.40 -48.30 -61.47
CA ASP A 115 -20.25 -49.49 -61.38
C ASP A 115 -21.46 -49.23 -60.47
N GLY A 116 -22.64 -49.60 -60.96
CA GLY A 116 -23.93 -49.44 -60.30
C GLY A 116 -24.64 -48.10 -60.55
N ASP A 117 -24.05 -47.14 -61.29
CA ASP A 117 -24.69 -45.82 -61.54
C ASP A 117 -26.11 -45.96 -62.13
N GLY A 118 -26.33 -46.93 -63.03
CA GLY A 118 -27.65 -47.20 -63.59
C GLY A 118 -28.67 -47.68 -62.56
N ARG A 119 -28.25 -48.53 -61.60
CA ARG A 119 -29.14 -49.02 -60.53
C ARG A 119 -29.45 -47.92 -59.52
N LEU A 120 -28.48 -47.06 -59.22
CA LEU A 120 -28.67 -45.88 -58.38
C LEU A 120 -29.58 -44.85 -59.06
N ALA A 121 -29.40 -44.59 -60.36
CA ALA A 121 -30.28 -43.74 -61.15
C ALA A 121 -31.74 -44.23 -61.11
N GLN A 122 -31.97 -45.55 -61.24
CA GLN A 122 -33.30 -46.15 -61.09
C GLN A 122 -33.88 -45.95 -59.68
N ALA A 123 -33.06 -46.14 -58.63
CA ALA A 123 -33.50 -45.92 -57.24
C ALA A 123 -33.83 -44.45 -56.97
N ILE A 124 -33.08 -43.50 -57.54
CA ILE A 124 -33.37 -42.06 -57.46
C ILE A 124 -34.70 -41.73 -58.13
N ALA A 125 -34.99 -42.35 -59.28
CA ALA A 125 -36.23 -42.11 -60.02
C ALA A 125 -37.48 -42.73 -59.36
N ALA A 126 -37.33 -43.88 -58.69
CA ALA A 126 -38.43 -44.64 -58.09
C ALA A 126 -38.63 -44.39 -56.58
N GLY A 127 -37.58 -43.94 -55.89
CA GLY A 127 -37.52 -43.82 -54.44
C GLY A 127 -38.08 -42.50 -53.88
N PRO A 128 -37.76 -42.18 -52.61
CA PRO A 128 -38.15 -40.90 -52.01
C PRO A 128 -37.47 -39.74 -52.76
N PRO A 129 -37.96 -38.49 -52.64
CA PRO A 129 -37.29 -37.34 -53.23
C PRO A 129 -35.81 -37.28 -52.83
N VAL A 130 -34.90 -37.23 -53.81
CA VAL A 130 -33.45 -37.21 -53.58
C VAL A 130 -32.86 -35.85 -53.97
N VAL A 131 -31.89 -35.40 -53.18
CA VAL A 131 -30.99 -34.29 -53.53
C VAL A 131 -29.55 -34.81 -53.52
N LEU A 132 -28.85 -34.65 -54.64
CA LEU A 132 -27.43 -35.01 -54.75
C LEU A 132 -26.53 -33.80 -54.55
N ALA A 133 -25.36 -34.03 -53.95
CA ALA A 133 -24.31 -33.04 -53.81
C ALA A 133 -23.49 -32.86 -55.10
N ALA A 134 -23.13 -31.60 -55.35
CA ALA A 134 -22.06 -31.19 -56.26
C ALA A 134 -21.08 -30.28 -55.50
N ALA A 135 -19.83 -30.20 -55.94
CA ALA A 135 -18.83 -29.33 -55.34
C ALA A 135 -18.40 -28.23 -56.31
N GLY A 136 -18.49 -26.97 -55.89
CA GLY A 136 -17.92 -25.84 -56.62
C GLY A 136 -16.39 -25.86 -56.55
N LEU A 137 -15.74 -25.53 -57.66
CA LEU A 137 -14.29 -25.50 -57.83
C LEU A 137 -13.80 -24.06 -58.05
N ARG A 138 -12.74 -23.67 -57.36
CA ARG A 138 -11.97 -22.44 -57.64
C ARG A 138 -10.72 -22.78 -58.43
N GLN A 139 -10.35 -21.94 -59.37
CA GLN A 139 -9.10 -22.07 -60.10
C GLN A 139 -7.92 -21.78 -59.16
N ARG A 140 -7.15 -22.81 -58.80
CA ARG A 140 -5.76 -22.65 -58.34
C ARG A 140 -4.85 -23.03 -59.49
N ALA A 141 -3.83 -22.21 -59.75
CA ALA A 141 -2.90 -22.33 -60.86
C ALA A 141 -2.18 -23.69 -60.88
N ALA A 142 -2.81 -24.73 -61.47
CA ALA A 142 -2.20 -26.03 -61.84
C ALA A 142 -3.16 -27.02 -62.53
N VAL A 143 -4.49 -26.84 -62.52
CA VAL A 143 -5.43 -27.83 -63.10
C VAL A 143 -6.48 -27.13 -63.97
N ASP A 144 -6.53 -27.49 -65.25
CA ASP A 144 -7.60 -27.07 -66.16
C ASP A 144 -8.91 -27.78 -65.78
N LEU A 145 -9.99 -27.01 -65.67
CA LEU A 145 -11.32 -27.56 -65.43
C LEU A 145 -11.78 -28.36 -66.63
N VAL A 146 -12.38 -29.53 -66.38
CA VAL A 146 -12.95 -30.37 -67.43
C VAL A 146 -14.12 -29.62 -68.09
N PRO A 147 -14.21 -29.59 -69.43
CA PRO A 147 -15.35 -29.01 -70.11
C PRO A 147 -16.64 -29.77 -69.76
N VAL A 148 -17.71 -29.02 -69.54
CA VAL A 148 -19.01 -29.56 -69.11
C VAL A 148 -19.58 -30.52 -70.15
N SER A 149 -20.06 -31.67 -69.67
CA SER A 149 -20.68 -32.69 -70.52
C SER A 149 -22.01 -32.18 -71.10
N ALA A 150 -22.57 -32.89 -72.09
CA ALA A 150 -23.90 -32.55 -72.60
C ALA A 150 -24.98 -32.73 -71.54
N ALA A 151 -24.93 -33.83 -70.79
CA ALA A 151 -25.85 -34.13 -69.71
C ALA A 151 -25.73 -33.11 -68.57
N GLU A 152 -24.51 -32.69 -68.21
CA GLU A 152 -24.30 -31.65 -67.20
C GLU A 152 -24.82 -30.29 -67.65
N ARG A 153 -24.60 -29.88 -68.92
CA ARG A 153 -25.22 -28.66 -69.46
C ARG A 153 -26.74 -28.70 -69.38
N GLU A 154 -27.33 -29.83 -69.74
CA GLU A 154 -28.79 -29.99 -69.71
C GLU A 154 -29.32 -30.00 -68.27
N ALA A 155 -28.65 -30.71 -67.36
CA ALA A 155 -28.98 -30.72 -65.95
C ALA A 155 -28.88 -29.32 -65.34
N LEU A 156 -27.82 -28.55 -65.61
CA LEU A 156 -27.70 -27.15 -65.19
C LEU A 156 -28.83 -26.27 -65.74
N ALA A 157 -29.31 -26.57 -66.96
CA ALA A 157 -30.43 -25.85 -67.56
C ALA A 157 -31.78 -26.17 -66.92
N ARG A 158 -32.00 -27.43 -66.51
CA ARG A 158 -33.24 -27.91 -65.86
C ARG A 158 -33.28 -27.62 -64.35
N LEU A 159 -32.15 -27.79 -63.67
CA LEU A 159 -32.06 -27.78 -62.21
C LEU A 159 -31.67 -26.42 -61.65
N GLY A 160 -31.02 -25.56 -62.44
CA GLY A 160 -30.54 -24.24 -62.03
C GLY A 160 -31.38 -23.09 -62.59
N VAL A 161 -31.39 -21.98 -61.86
CA VAL A 161 -32.10 -20.75 -62.25
C VAL A 161 -31.14 -19.78 -62.94
N ALA A 162 -31.55 -19.26 -64.09
CA ALA A 162 -30.81 -18.21 -64.78
C ALA A 162 -30.97 -16.86 -64.07
N HIS A 163 -29.92 -16.03 -64.08
CA HIS A 163 -29.94 -14.65 -63.54
C HIS A 163 -30.24 -14.50 -62.04
N ALA A 164 -30.25 -15.58 -61.25
CA ALA A 164 -30.19 -15.45 -59.80
C ALA A 164 -28.75 -15.07 -59.36
N PRO A 165 -28.58 -14.33 -58.26
CA PRO A 165 -27.27 -14.14 -57.64
C PRO A 165 -26.88 -15.34 -56.80
N GLY A 166 -25.59 -15.56 -56.72
CA GLY A 166 -24.99 -16.63 -55.94
C GLY A 166 -23.49 -16.42 -55.87
N LEU A 167 -22.85 -17.19 -55.01
CA LEU A 167 -21.40 -17.24 -54.92
C LEU A 167 -20.80 -17.85 -56.19
N ASP A 168 -19.97 -17.09 -56.90
CA ASP A 168 -19.35 -17.52 -58.15
C ASP A 168 -18.29 -18.62 -57.94
N TRP A 169 -18.33 -19.64 -58.80
CA TRP A 169 -17.30 -20.67 -58.95
C TRP A 169 -16.87 -20.81 -60.41
N ASP A 170 -15.59 -21.11 -60.61
CA ASP A 170 -15.00 -21.27 -61.94
C ASP A 170 -15.44 -22.60 -62.59
N GLY A 171 -15.69 -23.63 -61.77
CA GLY A 171 -16.14 -24.95 -62.22
C GLY A 171 -16.98 -25.70 -61.19
N LEU A 172 -17.40 -26.91 -61.57
CA LEU A 172 -18.21 -27.81 -60.76
C LEU A 172 -17.67 -29.23 -60.88
N THR A 173 -17.62 -29.95 -59.76
CA THR A 173 -17.60 -31.41 -59.74
C THR A 173 -19.02 -31.88 -59.48
N ALA A 174 -19.69 -32.41 -60.50
CA ALA A 174 -21.06 -32.90 -60.43
C ALA A 174 -21.13 -34.44 -60.36
N PRO A 175 -22.29 -35.02 -60.00
CA PRO A 175 -22.58 -36.43 -60.21
C PRO A 175 -22.34 -36.89 -61.67
N SER A 176 -22.18 -38.18 -61.90
CA SER A 176 -22.05 -38.74 -63.24
C SER A 176 -23.26 -38.44 -64.13
N ASP A 177 -23.06 -38.45 -65.46
CA ASP A 177 -24.10 -38.13 -66.45
C ASP A 177 -25.39 -38.96 -66.23
N ALA A 178 -25.26 -40.26 -65.95
CA ALA A 178 -26.40 -41.14 -65.68
C ALA A 178 -27.22 -40.72 -64.46
N LEU A 179 -26.56 -40.21 -63.40
CA LEU A 179 -27.23 -39.73 -62.21
C LEU A 179 -27.87 -38.35 -62.44
N LEU A 180 -27.20 -37.47 -63.19
CA LEU A 180 -27.72 -36.15 -63.57
C LEU A 180 -28.98 -36.26 -64.44
N GLU A 181 -29.03 -37.23 -65.33
CA GLU A 181 -30.22 -37.54 -66.14
C GLU A 181 -31.40 -38.03 -65.28
N ALA A 182 -31.13 -38.79 -64.21
CA ALA A 182 -32.16 -39.24 -63.27
C ALA A 182 -32.77 -38.10 -62.44
N LEU A 183 -32.06 -36.99 -62.26
CA LEU A 183 -32.56 -35.80 -61.58
C LEU A 183 -33.48 -34.98 -62.50
N THR A 184 -34.78 -35.21 -62.37
CA THR A 184 -35.81 -34.59 -63.25
C THR A 184 -36.48 -33.36 -62.64
N ALA A 185 -36.35 -33.14 -61.32
CA ALA A 185 -37.06 -32.08 -60.62
C ALA A 185 -36.14 -30.92 -60.20
N PRO A 186 -36.65 -29.67 -60.21
CA PRO A 186 -35.91 -28.51 -59.70
C PRO A 186 -35.42 -28.73 -58.27
N ALA A 187 -34.26 -28.14 -57.94
CA ALA A 187 -33.63 -28.25 -56.61
C ALA A 187 -33.28 -29.70 -56.16
N SER A 188 -33.03 -30.61 -57.10
CA SER A 188 -32.53 -31.98 -56.80
C SER A 188 -31.00 -32.10 -56.89
N LEU A 189 -30.31 -31.00 -57.18
CA LEU A 189 -28.85 -30.88 -57.17
C LEU A 189 -28.48 -29.68 -56.30
N GLY A 190 -27.58 -29.87 -55.34
CA GLY A 190 -27.16 -28.84 -54.40
C GLY A 190 -25.65 -28.76 -54.25
N VAL A 191 -25.11 -27.55 -54.11
CA VAL A 191 -23.67 -27.31 -53.96
C VAL A 191 -23.27 -27.36 -52.48
N ILE A 192 -22.21 -28.10 -52.16
CA ILE A 192 -21.71 -28.27 -50.76
C ILE A 192 -20.53 -27.36 -50.44
N SER A 193 -19.90 -26.78 -51.47
CA SER A 193 -18.71 -25.95 -51.29
C SER A 193 -19.05 -24.64 -50.60
N THR A 194 -18.34 -24.36 -49.51
CA THR A 194 -18.62 -23.21 -48.65
C THR A 194 -17.33 -22.41 -48.39
N PRO A 195 -17.28 -21.10 -48.68
CA PRO A 195 -16.12 -20.29 -48.35
C PRO A 195 -16.13 -19.97 -46.85
N LEU A 196 -14.97 -20.10 -46.22
CA LEU A 196 -14.75 -19.66 -44.84
C LEU A 196 -14.28 -18.20 -44.84
N ASP A 197 -14.54 -17.48 -43.75
CA ASP A 197 -13.94 -16.18 -43.50
C ASP A 197 -12.42 -16.33 -43.29
N ASP A 198 -11.67 -15.22 -43.31
CA ASP A 198 -10.18 -15.21 -43.21
C ASP A 198 -9.63 -15.92 -41.96
N ASP A 199 -10.44 -16.05 -40.91
CA ASP A 199 -10.11 -16.74 -39.66
C ASP A 199 -10.57 -18.21 -39.61
N GLY A 200 -11.06 -18.73 -40.74
CA GLY A 200 -11.49 -20.13 -40.88
C GLY A 200 -12.89 -20.43 -40.33
N LEU A 201 -13.66 -19.42 -39.91
CA LEU A 201 -15.04 -19.61 -39.46
C LEU A 201 -16.05 -19.38 -40.59
N LEU A 202 -17.12 -20.17 -40.59
CA LEU A 202 -18.29 -19.97 -41.42
C LEU A 202 -19.31 -19.11 -40.69
N ARG A 203 -19.38 -17.81 -41.04
CA ARG A 203 -20.42 -16.89 -40.52
C ARG A 203 -21.57 -16.71 -41.49
N HIS A 204 -21.29 -16.66 -42.79
CA HIS A 204 -22.29 -16.41 -43.82
C HIS A 204 -22.53 -17.67 -44.65
N GLN A 205 -23.70 -18.29 -44.49
CA GLN A 205 -24.08 -19.49 -45.22
C GLN A 205 -24.53 -19.11 -46.65
N PRO A 206 -23.83 -19.55 -47.71
CA PRO A 206 -24.35 -19.45 -49.07
C PRO A 206 -25.59 -20.32 -49.22
N LEU A 207 -26.66 -19.72 -49.72
CA LEU A 207 -27.87 -20.43 -50.13
C LEU A 207 -27.87 -20.68 -51.63
N VAL A 208 -27.18 -19.83 -52.41
CA VAL A 208 -27.13 -19.94 -53.86
C VAL A 208 -25.68 -19.77 -54.32
N HIS A 209 -25.31 -20.58 -55.32
CA HIS A 209 -24.00 -20.61 -55.95
C HIS A 209 -24.19 -20.41 -57.45
N ARG A 210 -23.29 -19.67 -58.09
CA ARG A 210 -23.32 -19.46 -59.53
C ARG A 210 -22.16 -20.20 -60.17
N VAL A 211 -22.48 -21.05 -61.14
CA VAL A 211 -21.50 -21.78 -61.93
C VAL A 211 -21.93 -21.74 -63.38
N GLN A 212 -21.04 -21.29 -64.26
CA GLN A 212 -21.27 -21.23 -65.72
C GLN A 212 -22.61 -20.57 -66.13
N GLY A 213 -22.94 -19.44 -65.50
CA GLY A 213 -24.13 -18.66 -65.81
C GLY A 213 -25.45 -19.23 -65.25
N ARG A 214 -25.41 -20.36 -64.55
CA ARG A 214 -26.56 -20.96 -63.86
C ARG A 214 -26.39 -20.85 -62.35
N SER A 215 -27.49 -20.61 -61.65
CA SER A 215 -27.50 -20.56 -60.19
C SER A 215 -28.08 -21.84 -59.63
N LEU A 216 -27.29 -22.51 -58.80
CA LEU A 216 -27.66 -23.71 -58.08
C LEU A 216 -27.84 -23.40 -56.59
N PRO A 217 -28.79 -24.04 -55.90
CA PRO A 217 -28.92 -23.92 -54.45
C PRO A 217 -27.75 -24.61 -53.75
N SER A 218 -27.47 -24.24 -52.49
CA SER A 218 -26.65 -25.09 -51.61
C SER A 218 -27.40 -26.37 -51.26
N LEU A 219 -26.70 -27.44 -50.83
CA LEU A 219 -27.36 -28.73 -50.52
C LEU A 219 -28.52 -28.59 -49.52
N ALA A 220 -28.30 -27.86 -48.43
CA ALA A 220 -29.34 -27.60 -47.43
C ALA A 220 -30.53 -26.79 -47.99
N PHE A 221 -30.27 -25.79 -48.85
CA PHE A 221 -31.33 -25.00 -49.47
C PHE A 221 -32.10 -25.82 -50.51
N ALA A 222 -31.41 -26.64 -51.29
CA ALA A 222 -31.98 -27.57 -52.25
C ALA A 222 -32.93 -28.56 -51.55
N ALA A 223 -32.45 -29.16 -50.45
CA ALA A 223 -33.23 -30.03 -49.58
C ALA A 223 -34.48 -29.31 -49.05
N ARG A 224 -34.35 -28.05 -48.60
CA ARG A 224 -35.49 -27.27 -48.11
C ARG A 224 -36.52 -26.99 -49.21
N LEU A 225 -36.08 -26.53 -50.38
CA LEU A 225 -36.95 -26.32 -51.54
C LEU A 225 -37.69 -27.60 -51.93
N ARG A 226 -36.97 -28.73 -51.96
CA ARG A 226 -37.54 -30.05 -52.32
C ARG A 226 -38.53 -30.53 -51.27
N ALA A 227 -38.23 -30.39 -49.98
CA ALA A 227 -39.12 -30.75 -48.88
C ALA A 227 -40.41 -29.92 -48.85
N ASP A 228 -40.35 -28.65 -49.26
CA ASP A 228 -41.50 -27.75 -49.36
C ASP A 228 -42.24 -27.89 -50.72
N GLY A 229 -41.77 -28.74 -51.64
CA GLY A 229 -42.37 -28.93 -52.95
C GLY A 229 -42.21 -27.73 -53.89
N ALA A 230 -41.23 -26.85 -53.63
CA ALA A 230 -40.98 -25.67 -54.45
C ALA A 230 -40.37 -26.05 -55.82
N LEU A 231 -41.04 -25.64 -56.89
CA LEU A 231 -40.59 -25.89 -58.27
C LEU A 231 -39.68 -24.80 -58.83
N ALA A 232 -39.63 -23.63 -58.17
CA ALA A 232 -38.77 -22.53 -58.58
C ALA A 232 -38.45 -21.63 -57.37
N TRP A 233 -37.30 -20.96 -57.44
CA TRP A 233 -36.95 -19.86 -56.54
C TRP A 233 -36.48 -18.67 -57.38
N ARG A 234 -36.68 -17.47 -56.86
CA ARG A 234 -36.20 -16.23 -57.48
C ARG A 234 -35.69 -15.28 -56.41
N ARG A 235 -34.88 -14.32 -56.82
CA ARG A 235 -34.57 -13.17 -55.97
C ARG A 235 -35.62 -12.08 -56.16
N ASP A 236 -36.05 -11.50 -55.06
CA ASP A 236 -36.91 -10.33 -54.98
C ASP A 236 -36.26 -9.31 -54.05
N GLY A 237 -35.58 -8.31 -54.61
CA GLY A 237 -34.82 -7.34 -53.83
C GLY A 237 -33.66 -7.98 -53.04
N SER A 238 -33.75 -7.97 -51.70
CA SER A 238 -32.79 -8.57 -50.77
C SER A 238 -33.26 -9.91 -50.21
N GLU A 239 -34.27 -10.54 -50.82
CA GLU A 239 -34.82 -11.82 -50.38
C GLU A 239 -34.80 -12.86 -51.50
N LEU A 240 -34.55 -14.11 -51.16
CA LEU A 240 -34.89 -15.28 -51.98
C LEU A 240 -36.31 -15.71 -51.64
N VAL A 241 -37.13 -15.92 -52.67
CA VAL A 241 -38.54 -16.30 -52.54
C VAL A 241 -38.76 -17.62 -53.23
N ALA A 242 -39.38 -18.57 -52.52
CA ALA A 242 -39.87 -19.83 -53.07
C ALA A 242 -41.20 -20.19 -52.42
N GLY A 243 -42.27 -20.28 -53.21
CA GLY A 243 -43.62 -20.45 -52.68
C GLY A 243 -44.01 -19.30 -51.72
N SER A 244 -44.44 -19.66 -50.51
CA SER A 244 -44.77 -18.70 -49.44
C SER A 244 -43.56 -18.25 -48.62
N ARG A 245 -42.41 -18.93 -48.73
CA ARG A 245 -41.23 -18.67 -47.91
C ARG A 245 -40.35 -17.59 -48.51
N ARG A 246 -39.71 -16.85 -47.61
CA ARG A 246 -38.79 -15.76 -47.94
C ARG A 246 -37.56 -15.83 -47.04
N TRP A 247 -36.39 -15.77 -47.64
CA TRP A 247 -35.10 -15.76 -46.94
C TRP A 247 -34.31 -14.52 -47.30
N PRO A 248 -33.94 -13.67 -46.33
CA PRO A 248 -33.12 -12.51 -46.59
C PRO A 248 -31.70 -12.95 -46.92
N VAL A 249 -31.16 -12.43 -48.02
CA VAL A 249 -29.80 -12.74 -48.46
C VAL A 249 -29.05 -11.48 -48.84
N ASP A 250 -27.72 -11.53 -48.74
CA ASP A 250 -26.84 -10.51 -49.28
C ASP A 250 -26.81 -10.53 -50.83
N ASP A 251 -26.06 -9.61 -51.42
CA ASP A 251 -25.91 -9.50 -52.88
C ASP A 251 -25.29 -10.73 -53.55
N THR A 252 -24.63 -11.58 -52.77
CA THR A 252 -24.04 -12.85 -53.21
C THR A 252 -24.89 -14.08 -52.88
N GLY A 253 -26.10 -13.90 -52.35
CA GLY A 253 -27.00 -15.01 -52.02
C GLY A 253 -26.65 -15.75 -50.72
N ARG A 254 -25.94 -15.08 -49.79
CA ARG A 254 -25.59 -15.63 -48.48
C ARG A 254 -26.49 -15.08 -47.37
N LEU A 255 -26.67 -15.87 -46.32
CA LEU A 255 -27.45 -15.53 -45.13
C LEU A 255 -26.65 -15.86 -43.86
N ARG A 256 -26.71 -14.97 -42.87
CA ARG A 256 -26.17 -15.23 -41.54
C ARG A 256 -27.22 -15.90 -40.65
N LEU A 257 -26.98 -17.16 -40.29
CA LEU A 257 -27.88 -17.95 -39.46
C LEU A 257 -27.39 -18.04 -38.01
N ARG A 258 -28.34 -18.11 -37.08
CA ARG A 258 -28.10 -18.45 -35.69
C ARG A 258 -28.47 -19.92 -35.47
N LEU A 259 -27.48 -20.78 -35.65
CA LEU A 259 -27.62 -22.21 -35.44
C LEU A 259 -27.70 -22.53 -33.94
N PRO A 260 -28.30 -23.67 -33.54
CA PRO A 260 -28.28 -24.11 -32.15
C PRO A 260 -26.87 -24.53 -31.70
N ALA A 261 -26.62 -24.51 -30.39
CA ALA A 261 -25.37 -25.05 -29.84
C ALA A 261 -25.32 -26.57 -29.99
N MET A 262 -24.11 -27.12 -30.19
CA MET A 262 -23.88 -28.56 -30.30
C MET A 262 -24.40 -29.33 -29.08
N GLY A 263 -25.08 -30.45 -29.32
CA GLY A 263 -25.55 -31.41 -28.30
C GLY A 263 -26.99 -31.19 -27.83
N ALA A 264 -27.51 -29.95 -27.83
CA ALA A 264 -28.88 -29.67 -27.42
C ALA A 264 -29.83 -29.63 -28.64
N GLY A 265 -30.51 -30.75 -28.91
CA GLY A 265 -31.50 -30.89 -29.99
C GLY A 265 -30.93 -30.87 -31.41
N SER A 266 -29.67 -31.25 -31.56
CA SER A 266 -29.11 -31.64 -32.86
C SER A 266 -29.93 -32.77 -33.49
N PRO A 267 -29.99 -32.87 -34.83
CA PRO A 267 -30.62 -34.01 -35.49
C PRO A 267 -30.07 -35.32 -34.93
N PRO A 268 -30.93 -36.33 -34.67
CA PRO A 268 -30.45 -37.64 -34.25
C PRO A 268 -29.46 -38.19 -35.28
N GLN A 269 -28.36 -38.73 -34.79
CA GLN A 269 -27.30 -39.33 -35.61
C GLN A 269 -27.43 -40.85 -35.59
N VAL A 270 -27.42 -41.44 -36.77
CA VAL A 270 -27.47 -42.89 -37.02
C VAL A 270 -26.17 -43.28 -37.69
N SER A 271 -25.52 -44.34 -37.21
CA SER A 271 -24.33 -44.86 -37.88
C SER A 271 -24.69 -45.52 -39.20
N TRP A 272 -23.81 -45.39 -40.20
CA TRP A 272 -23.96 -46.07 -41.47
C TRP A 272 -24.09 -47.58 -41.32
N GLU A 273 -23.39 -48.19 -40.35
CA GLU A 273 -23.55 -49.61 -40.01
C GLU A 273 -24.98 -49.98 -39.67
N ARG A 274 -25.61 -49.24 -38.74
CA ARG A 274 -26.97 -49.54 -38.28
C ARG A 274 -27.97 -49.46 -39.44
N LEU A 275 -27.85 -48.42 -40.28
CA LEU A 275 -28.71 -48.25 -41.45
C LEU A 275 -28.54 -49.39 -42.45
N MET A 276 -27.30 -49.71 -42.83
CA MET A 276 -27.06 -50.70 -43.88
C MET A 276 -27.37 -52.13 -43.42
N ARG A 277 -27.17 -52.48 -42.15
CA ARG A 277 -27.61 -53.79 -41.63
C ARG A 277 -29.12 -53.97 -41.74
N ALA A 278 -29.89 -52.92 -41.46
CA ALA A 278 -31.34 -52.94 -41.65
C ALA A 278 -31.70 -53.01 -43.15
N ALA A 279 -31.04 -52.22 -43.99
CA ALA A 279 -31.28 -52.21 -45.44
C ALA A 279 -30.94 -53.55 -46.14
N LEU A 280 -29.92 -54.26 -45.64
CA LEU A 280 -29.53 -55.60 -46.11
C LEU A 280 -30.39 -56.73 -45.51
N GLY A 281 -31.34 -56.43 -44.62
CA GLY A 281 -32.15 -57.43 -43.93
C GLY A 281 -31.37 -58.28 -42.91
N GLN A 282 -30.20 -57.81 -42.47
CA GLN A 282 -29.36 -58.51 -41.48
C GLN A 282 -29.80 -58.24 -40.04
N ALA A 283 -30.56 -57.17 -39.81
CA ALA A 283 -31.12 -56.81 -38.51
C ALA A 283 -32.53 -56.21 -38.70
N ASP A 284 -33.50 -56.67 -37.91
CA ASP A 284 -34.81 -56.03 -37.82
C ASP A 284 -34.77 -54.94 -36.74
N ASP A 285 -34.98 -53.68 -37.15
CA ASP A 285 -34.81 -52.50 -36.30
C ASP A 285 -36.04 -51.56 -36.44
N PRO A 286 -37.14 -51.86 -35.74
CA PRO A 286 -38.36 -51.07 -35.82
C PRO A 286 -38.18 -49.65 -35.26
N GLU A 287 -37.25 -49.47 -34.31
CA GLU A 287 -36.92 -48.15 -33.76
C GLU A 287 -36.25 -47.26 -34.82
N LEU A 288 -35.32 -47.83 -35.60
CA LEU A 288 -34.71 -47.13 -36.71
C LEU A 288 -35.74 -46.76 -37.79
N ALA A 289 -36.61 -47.70 -38.15
CA ALA A 289 -37.68 -47.43 -39.12
C ALA A 289 -38.61 -46.30 -38.64
N GLN A 290 -38.99 -46.30 -37.36
CA GLN A 290 -39.78 -45.22 -36.76
C GLN A 290 -39.02 -43.88 -36.72
N LEU A 291 -37.71 -43.91 -36.47
CA LEU A 291 -36.87 -42.72 -36.45
C LEU A 291 -36.76 -42.05 -37.83
N LEU A 292 -36.63 -42.86 -38.89
CA LEU A 292 -36.46 -42.39 -40.27
C LEU A 292 -37.78 -42.02 -40.94
N GLY A 293 -38.89 -42.69 -40.58
CA GLY A 293 -40.21 -42.49 -41.16
C GLY A 293 -40.71 -41.05 -41.04
N GLY A 294 -41.12 -40.47 -42.17
CA GLY A 294 -41.63 -39.09 -42.26
C GLY A 294 -40.57 -37.99 -42.06
N ARG A 295 -39.30 -38.34 -41.83
CA ARG A 295 -38.19 -37.40 -41.63
C ARG A 295 -37.34 -37.21 -42.87
N SER A 296 -36.60 -36.11 -42.92
CA SER A 296 -35.62 -35.85 -43.99
C SER A 296 -34.26 -36.44 -43.59
N VAL A 297 -33.68 -37.30 -44.41
CA VAL A 297 -32.45 -38.03 -44.09
C VAL A 297 -31.28 -37.40 -44.81
N PHE A 298 -30.27 -36.96 -44.04
CA PHE A 298 -29.02 -36.44 -44.57
C PHE A 298 -27.94 -37.52 -44.44
N VAL A 299 -27.35 -37.93 -45.55
CA VAL A 299 -26.34 -39.00 -45.58
C VAL A 299 -25.01 -38.39 -46.01
N GLY A 300 -23.97 -38.54 -45.21
CA GLY A 300 -22.63 -38.06 -45.55
C GLY A 300 -21.53 -38.79 -44.79
N SER A 301 -20.27 -38.41 -45.01
CA SER A 301 -19.12 -39.13 -44.46
C SER A 301 -18.20 -38.25 -43.63
N SER A 302 -17.99 -38.61 -42.35
CA SER A 302 -16.98 -38.02 -41.47
C SER A 302 -15.60 -38.70 -41.54
N ALA A 303 -15.51 -39.93 -42.05
CA ALA A 303 -14.30 -40.76 -42.03
C ALA A 303 -13.15 -40.28 -42.94
N PHE A 304 -13.47 -39.79 -44.15
CA PHE A 304 -12.45 -39.44 -45.16
C PHE A 304 -12.28 -37.95 -45.37
N PHE A 305 -13.25 -37.17 -44.91
CA PHE A 305 -13.23 -35.73 -45.01
C PHE A 305 -13.10 -35.20 -43.59
N ALA A 306 -11.97 -34.59 -43.26
CA ALA A 306 -11.83 -33.72 -42.09
C ALA A 306 -12.64 -32.42 -42.27
N ASP A 307 -13.87 -32.54 -42.80
CA ASP A 307 -14.82 -31.49 -43.15
C ASP A 307 -15.60 -31.07 -41.90
N GLU A 308 -14.87 -30.79 -40.84
CA GLU A 308 -15.45 -30.07 -39.73
C GLU A 308 -15.36 -28.58 -40.01
N VAL A 309 -16.55 -27.99 -40.10
CA VAL A 309 -16.71 -26.57 -40.30
C VAL A 309 -16.79 -25.91 -38.94
N MET A 310 -15.91 -24.93 -38.72
CA MET A 310 -15.98 -24.07 -37.54
C MET A 310 -17.04 -23.01 -37.77
N THR A 311 -18.07 -23.01 -36.92
CA THR A 311 -19.08 -21.94 -36.88
C THR A 311 -18.92 -21.15 -35.58
N PRO A 312 -19.49 -19.94 -35.47
CA PRO A 312 -19.56 -19.22 -34.20
C PRO A 312 -20.18 -20.03 -33.06
N GLN A 313 -21.05 -20.99 -33.38
CA GLN A 313 -21.78 -21.80 -32.40
C GLN A 313 -21.07 -23.11 -32.04
N GLY A 314 -19.99 -23.45 -32.74
CA GLY A 314 -19.17 -24.63 -32.48
C GLY A 314 -18.71 -25.34 -33.74
N ARG A 315 -18.03 -26.47 -33.53
CA ARG A 315 -17.54 -27.37 -34.58
C ARG A 315 -18.68 -28.30 -35.02
N MET A 316 -18.89 -28.44 -36.32
CA MET A 316 -19.92 -29.33 -36.89
C MET A 316 -19.35 -30.07 -38.10
N SER A 317 -19.72 -31.33 -38.32
CA SER A 317 -19.44 -31.99 -39.60
C SER A 317 -20.24 -31.33 -40.74
N GLY A 318 -19.75 -31.40 -41.98
CA GLY A 318 -20.44 -30.84 -43.15
C GLY A 318 -21.91 -31.29 -43.25
N THR A 319 -22.18 -32.57 -43.00
CA THR A 319 -23.54 -33.13 -43.06
C THR A 319 -24.42 -32.64 -41.91
N ALA A 320 -23.88 -32.54 -40.70
CA ALA A 320 -24.61 -31.97 -39.56
C ALA A 320 -24.90 -30.48 -39.78
N LEU A 321 -23.97 -29.73 -40.38
CA LEU A 321 -24.16 -28.35 -40.79
C LEU A 321 -25.30 -28.24 -41.81
N ASN A 322 -25.28 -29.06 -42.87
CA ASN A 322 -26.32 -29.07 -43.89
C ASN A 322 -27.70 -29.37 -43.30
N ALA A 323 -27.80 -30.35 -42.39
CA ALA A 323 -29.05 -30.66 -41.69
C ALA A 323 -29.50 -29.48 -40.79
N ALA A 324 -28.58 -28.87 -40.04
CA ALA A 324 -28.91 -27.73 -39.17
C ALA A 324 -29.35 -26.49 -39.96
N VAL A 325 -28.68 -26.18 -41.08
CA VAL A 325 -29.09 -25.12 -42.01
C VAL A 325 -30.45 -25.45 -42.61
N PHE A 326 -30.68 -26.71 -43.02
CA PHE A 326 -31.98 -27.15 -43.50
C PHE A 326 -33.07 -26.84 -42.47
N GLU A 327 -32.93 -27.26 -41.21
CA GLU A 327 -33.89 -26.97 -40.13
C GLU A 327 -34.10 -25.48 -39.94
N ALA A 328 -33.01 -24.70 -39.87
CA ALA A 328 -33.05 -23.26 -39.69
C ALA A 328 -33.86 -22.57 -40.80
N LEU A 329 -33.69 -22.99 -42.06
CA LEU A 329 -34.43 -22.43 -43.20
C LEU A 329 -35.93 -22.76 -43.18
N GLY A 330 -36.34 -23.81 -42.45
CA GLY A 330 -37.74 -24.20 -42.30
C GLY A 330 -38.46 -23.54 -41.12
N ALA A 331 -37.72 -22.96 -40.18
CA ALA A 331 -38.26 -22.39 -38.95
C ALA A 331 -38.98 -21.05 -39.17
N GLU A 332 -40.07 -20.84 -38.43
CA GLU A 332 -40.79 -19.56 -38.38
C GLU A 332 -40.89 -19.07 -36.93
N PRO A 333 -40.32 -17.91 -36.57
CA PRO A 333 -39.54 -17.01 -37.44
C PRO A 333 -38.14 -17.57 -37.77
N LEU A 334 -37.61 -17.18 -38.93
CA LEU A 334 -36.27 -17.55 -39.39
C LEU A 334 -35.19 -17.10 -38.38
N PRO A 335 -34.33 -17.98 -37.85
CA PRO A 335 -33.28 -17.65 -36.90
C PRO A 335 -32.09 -16.98 -37.62
N ARG A 336 -32.32 -15.77 -38.14
CA ARG A 336 -31.29 -14.96 -38.80
C ARG A 336 -30.57 -14.03 -37.83
N VAL A 337 -29.33 -13.71 -38.14
CA VAL A 337 -28.58 -12.60 -37.54
C VAL A 337 -28.68 -11.40 -38.48
N ARG A 338 -29.03 -10.23 -37.95
CA ARG A 338 -29.10 -8.99 -38.72
C ARG A 338 -27.83 -8.18 -38.47
N ASP A 339 -27.12 -7.87 -39.56
CA ASP A 339 -25.91 -7.05 -39.51
C ASP A 339 -26.17 -5.55 -39.81
N THR A 340 -27.41 -5.18 -40.16
CA THR A 340 -27.81 -3.78 -40.42
C THR A 340 -29.24 -3.49 -39.95
N GLY A 341 -29.54 -2.23 -39.69
CA GLY A 341 -30.90 -1.73 -39.43
C GLY A 341 -31.03 -0.81 -38.22
N PRO A 342 -32.15 -0.08 -38.06
CA PRO A 342 -32.32 0.92 -37.01
C PRO A 342 -32.22 0.36 -35.60
N ALA A 343 -32.71 -0.87 -35.38
CA ALA A 343 -32.60 -1.56 -34.09
C ALA A 343 -31.14 -1.83 -33.69
N LEU A 344 -30.28 -2.12 -34.67
CA LEU A 344 -28.85 -2.35 -34.47
C LEU A 344 -28.14 -1.07 -34.00
N TRP A 345 -28.45 0.06 -34.64
CA TRP A 345 -27.93 1.38 -34.28
C TRP A 345 -28.40 1.78 -32.88
N ALA A 346 -29.66 1.55 -32.55
CA ALA A 346 -30.21 1.81 -31.22
C ALA A 346 -29.52 0.97 -30.13
N LEU A 347 -29.30 -0.33 -30.36
CA LEU A 347 -28.59 -1.22 -29.45
C LEU A 347 -27.14 -0.77 -29.25
N SER A 348 -26.44 -0.43 -30.35
CA SER A 348 -25.07 0.07 -30.31
C SER A 348 -24.95 1.39 -29.54
N GLY A 349 -25.90 2.31 -29.75
CA GLY A 349 -26.02 3.55 -29.00
C GLY A 349 -26.26 3.31 -27.50
N LEU A 350 -27.11 2.35 -27.15
CA LEU A 350 -27.36 1.97 -25.75
C LEU A 350 -26.10 1.37 -25.08
N LEU A 351 -25.37 0.51 -25.79
CA LEU A 351 -24.11 -0.05 -25.28
C LEU A 351 -23.07 1.05 -25.04
N LEU A 352 -22.94 2.02 -25.96
CA LEU A 352 -22.08 3.19 -25.77
C LEU A 352 -22.53 4.03 -24.57
N ALA A 353 -23.84 4.29 -24.42
CA ALA A 353 -24.36 5.04 -23.28
C ALA A 353 -24.02 4.35 -21.95
N LEU A 354 -24.18 3.03 -21.88
CA LEU A 354 -23.80 2.24 -20.70
C LEU A 354 -22.30 2.28 -20.42
N GLY A 355 -21.45 2.13 -21.45
CA GLY A 355 -19.99 2.24 -21.31
C GLY A 355 -19.52 3.62 -20.82
N SER A 356 -20.30 4.67 -21.08
CA SER A 356 -20.02 6.05 -20.63
C SER A 356 -20.44 6.34 -19.19
N LEU A 357 -21.26 5.49 -18.57
CA LEU A 357 -21.85 5.73 -17.25
C LEU A 357 -20.82 6.08 -16.15
N PRO A 358 -19.63 5.43 -16.08
CA PRO A 358 -18.64 5.75 -15.04
C PRO A 358 -18.05 7.16 -15.17
N LEU A 359 -18.05 7.75 -16.37
CA LEU A 359 -17.57 9.11 -16.61
C LEU A 359 -18.58 10.18 -16.16
N LEU A 360 -19.87 9.83 -16.12
CA LEU A 360 -20.96 10.76 -15.86
C LEU A 360 -21.37 10.82 -14.38
N MET A 361 -21.06 9.78 -13.61
CA MET A 361 -21.53 9.64 -12.23
C MET A 361 -20.43 9.93 -11.21
N ARG A 362 -20.82 10.60 -10.11
CA ARG A 362 -19.91 10.85 -8.97
C ARG A 362 -19.42 9.58 -8.28
N ARG A 363 -20.26 8.53 -8.22
CA ARG A 363 -19.91 7.22 -7.61
C ARG A 363 -19.37 6.27 -8.69
N GLN A 364 -18.13 6.50 -9.11
CA GLN A 364 -17.49 5.83 -10.24
C GLN A 364 -17.47 4.29 -10.14
N LEU A 365 -17.22 3.72 -8.96
CA LEU A 365 -17.20 2.26 -8.75
C LEU A 365 -18.58 1.60 -8.94
N LEU A 366 -19.64 2.20 -8.36
CA LEU A 366 -21.00 1.69 -8.54
C LEU A 366 -21.46 1.86 -9.99
N ALA A 367 -21.11 2.99 -10.61
CA ALA A 367 -21.41 3.25 -12.02
C ALA A 367 -20.68 2.26 -12.95
N ALA A 368 -19.43 1.89 -12.65
CA ALA A 368 -18.71 0.85 -13.35
C ALA A 368 -19.40 -0.51 -13.26
N GLY A 369 -19.81 -0.91 -12.05
CA GLY A 369 -20.56 -2.16 -11.86
C GLY A 369 -21.89 -2.17 -12.64
N ALA A 370 -22.65 -1.08 -12.59
CA ALA A 370 -23.89 -0.94 -13.33
C ALA A 370 -23.67 -0.93 -14.86
N ALA A 371 -22.61 -0.28 -15.33
CA ALA A 371 -22.22 -0.27 -16.74
C ALA A 371 -21.90 -1.68 -17.26
N VAL A 372 -21.10 -2.45 -16.51
CA VAL A 372 -20.78 -3.84 -16.85
C VAL A 372 -22.04 -4.69 -16.92
N ALA A 373 -22.88 -4.66 -15.88
CA ALA A 373 -24.09 -5.45 -15.82
C ALA A 373 -25.07 -5.09 -16.96
N GLY A 374 -25.25 -3.80 -17.23
CA GLY A 374 -26.08 -3.31 -18.32
C GLY A 374 -25.54 -3.72 -19.69
N LEU A 375 -24.23 -3.57 -19.93
CA LEU A 375 -23.58 -3.96 -21.19
C LEU A 375 -23.79 -5.45 -21.47
N VAL A 376 -23.56 -6.31 -20.47
CA VAL A 376 -23.76 -7.76 -20.60
C VAL A 376 -25.22 -8.08 -20.88
N GLY A 377 -26.16 -7.49 -20.14
CA GLY A 377 -27.59 -7.72 -20.33
C GLY A 377 -28.09 -7.31 -21.72
N VAL A 378 -27.73 -6.10 -22.17
CA VAL A 378 -28.13 -5.58 -23.49
C VAL A 378 -27.49 -6.41 -24.62
N ALA A 379 -26.21 -6.76 -24.48
CA ALA A 379 -25.52 -7.59 -25.46
C ALA A 379 -26.16 -8.99 -25.55
N TRP A 380 -26.51 -9.60 -24.40
CA TRP A 380 -27.18 -10.89 -24.38
C TRP A 380 -28.55 -10.85 -25.05
N VAL A 381 -29.39 -9.87 -24.69
CA VAL A 381 -30.73 -9.71 -25.27
C VAL A 381 -30.66 -9.45 -26.77
N GLY A 382 -29.72 -8.60 -27.22
CA GLY A 382 -29.47 -8.36 -28.64
C GLY A 382 -29.05 -9.63 -29.39
N ALA A 383 -28.20 -10.47 -28.79
CA ALA A 383 -27.75 -11.74 -29.37
C ALA A 383 -28.91 -12.73 -29.48
N ALA A 384 -29.67 -12.88 -28.41
CA ALA A 384 -30.84 -13.76 -28.35
C ALA A 384 -31.91 -13.37 -29.38
N ALA A 385 -32.08 -12.07 -29.62
CA ALA A 385 -33.02 -11.54 -30.62
C ALA A 385 -32.51 -11.61 -32.07
N GLY A 386 -31.28 -12.07 -32.32
CA GLY A 386 -30.68 -12.07 -33.65
C GLY A 386 -30.39 -10.66 -34.19
N LEU A 387 -30.27 -9.67 -33.31
CA LEU A 387 -30.07 -8.25 -33.62
C LEU A 387 -28.61 -7.82 -33.40
N LEU A 388 -27.65 -8.74 -33.28
CA LEU A 388 -26.35 -8.39 -32.71
C LEU A 388 -25.33 -7.85 -33.73
N ALA A 389 -24.83 -6.63 -33.45
CA ALA A 389 -23.81 -5.90 -34.21
C ALA A 389 -22.37 -6.05 -33.71
N THR A 390 -22.14 -6.61 -32.52
CA THR A 390 -20.91 -6.65 -31.68
C THR A 390 -20.97 -5.70 -30.46
N PRO A 391 -20.53 -6.15 -29.25
CA PRO A 391 -20.55 -5.35 -28.02
C PRO A 391 -19.36 -4.40 -27.91
N ALA A 392 -18.39 -4.54 -28.81
CA ALA A 392 -17.06 -3.98 -28.69
C ALA A 392 -17.02 -2.47 -28.48
N PRO A 393 -17.84 -1.63 -29.15
CA PRO A 393 -17.83 -0.19 -28.95
C PRO A 393 -18.11 0.21 -27.49
N GLY A 394 -19.09 -0.42 -26.84
CA GLY A 394 -19.42 -0.16 -25.43
C GLY A 394 -18.35 -0.65 -24.46
N VAL A 395 -17.73 -1.79 -24.76
CA VAL A 395 -16.62 -2.36 -23.97
C VAL A 395 -15.37 -1.48 -24.04
N TYR A 396 -14.97 -1.02 -25.23
CA TYR A 396 -13.83 -0.13 -25.37
C TYR A 396 -14.02 1.15 -24.56
N LEU A 397 -15.20 1.75 -24.64
CA LEU A 397 -15.51 2.98 -23.90
C LEU A 397 -15.44 2.77 -22.38
N LEU A 398 -15.96 1.65 -21.89
CA LEU A 398 -15.88 1.30 -20.48
C LEU A 398 -14.43 1.14 -20.00
N VAL A 399 -13.59 0.39 -20.74
CA VAL A 399 -12.18 0.19 -20.38
C VAL A 399 -11.44 1.53 -20.30
N LEU A 400 -11.66 2.39 -21.29
CA LEU A 400 -11.06 3.72 -21.35
C LEU A 400 -11.56 4.64 -20.21
N ALA A 401 -12.85 4.56 -19.87
CA ALA A 401 -13.40 5.27 -18.74
C ALA A 401 -12.73 4.86 -17.43
N LEU A 402 -12.59 3.55 -17.19
CA LEU A 402 -11.94 3.02 -15.99
C LEU A 402 -10.47 3.39 -15.90
N LEU A 403 -9.73 3.31 -17.02
CA LEU A 403 -8.32 3.69 -17.05
C LEU A 403 -8.14 5.19 -16.74
N SER A 404 -9.00 6.04 -17.28
CA SER A 404 -8.97 7.49 -17.03
C SER A 404 -9.20 7.81 -15.56
N ILE A 405 -10.19 7.14 -14.95
CA ILE A 405 -10.50 7.23 -13.52
C ILE A 405 -9.32 6.77 -12.66
N ALA A 406 -8.69 5.65 -13.00
CA ALA A 406 -7.55 5.11 -12.26
C ALA A 406 -6.34 6.07 -12.27
N ILE A 407 -6.02 6.64 -13.43
CA ILE A 407 -4.93 7.61 -13.57
C ILE A 407 -5.21 8.88 -12.74
N GLU A 408 -6.44 9.37 -12.73
CA GLU A 408 -6.83 10.54 -11.95
C GLU A 408 -6.71 10.28 -10.44
N HIS A 409 -7.19 9.10 -9.99
CA HIS A 409 -7.11 8.70 -8.59
C HIS A 409 -5.65 8.60 -8.12
N GLU A 410 -4.78 7.95 -8.89
CA GLU A 410 -3.35 7.80 -8.55
C GLU A 410 -2.65 9.15 -8.42
N ARG A 411 -2.94 10.10 -9.32
CA ARG A 411 -2.40 11.46 -9.25
C ARG A 411 -2.83 12.19 -7.97
N HIS A 412 -4.11 12.08 -7.60
CA HIS A 412 -4.63 12.73 -6.41
C HIS A 412 -4.00 12.16 -5.13
N THR A 413 -3.76 10.85 -5.08
CA THR A 413 -3.10 10.20 -3.95
C THR A 413 -1.65 10.66 -3.82
N ARG A 414 -0.88 10.69 -4.92
CA ARG A 414 0.51 11.17 -4.92
C ARG A 414 0.64 12.64 -4.53
N GLN A 415 -0.33 13.49 -4.88
CA GLN A 415 -0.34 14.90 -4.48
C GLN A 415 -0.54 15.06 -2.97
N ARG A 416 -1.53 14.37 -2.39
CA ARG A 416 -1.76 14.40 -0.93
C ARG A 416 -0.54 13.90 -0.15
N GLU A 417 0.09 12.84 -0.63
CA GLU A 417 1.31 12.31 0.00
C GLU A 417 2.42 13.36 0.03
N ARG A 418 2.67 14.05 -1.08
CA ARG A 418 3.67 15.14 -1.15
C ARG A 418 3.34 16.33 -0.26
N GLU A 419 2.07 16.74 -0.17
CA GLU A 419 1.64 17.82 0.73
C GLU A 419 1.91 17.43 2.19
N LEU A 420 1.53 16.21 2.59
CA LEU A 420 1.76 15.70 3.94
C LEU A 420 3.25 15.60 4.28
N THR A 421 4.09 15.13 3.35
CA THR A 421 5.55 15.08 3.58
C THR A 421 6.12 16.47 3.81
N ARG A 422 5.71 17.47 3.00
CA ARG A 422 6.21 18.83 3.10
C ARG A 422 5.79 19.53 4.40
N GLU A 423 4.55 19.33 4.85
CA GLU A 423 4.09 19.86 6.13
C GLU A 423 4.88 19.28 7.31
N ARG A 424 5.18 17.98 7.26
CA ARG A 424 6.01 17.31 8.27
C ARG A 424 7.43 17.85 8.32
N GLU A 425 8.10 17.99 7.18
CA GLU A 425 9.46 18.53 7.11
C GLU A 425 9.56 19.95 7.69
N LEU A 426 8.57 20.80 7.41
CA LEU A 426 8.50 22.16 7.96
C LEU A 426 8.30 22.18 9.48
N ALA A 427 7.49 21.26 10.02
CA ALA A 427 7.28 21.13 11.46
C ALA A 427 8.57 20.68 12.18
N ASP A 428 9.24 19.67 11.64
CA ASP A 428 10.49 19.14 12.21
C ASP A 428 11.62 20.18 12.19
N ALA A 429 11.75 20.94 11.11
CA ALA A 429 12.74 22.01 11.01
C ALA A 429 12.50 23.12 12.05
N ARG A 430 11.25 23.55 12.24
CA ARG A 430 10.89 24.56 13.28
C ARG A 430 11.23 24.08 14.68
N SER A 431 10.99 22.80 14.98
CA SER A 431 11.28 22.21 16.29
C SER A 431 12.79 22.17 16.59
N ARG A 432 13.61 21.78 15.60
CA ARG A 432 15.07 21.75 15.74
C ARG A 432 15.66 23.14 15.94
N ALA A 433 15.26 24.11 15.12
CA ALA A 433 15.74 25.49 15.24
C ALA A 433 15.42 26.13 16.61
N LYS A 434 14.23 25.89 17.16
CA LYS A 434 13.85 26.34 18.51
C LYS A 434 14.79 25.77 19.59
N THR A 435 15.24 24.55 19.41
CA THR A 435 16.06 23.83 20.40
C THR A 435 17.50 24.33 20.42
N GLU A 436 18.08 24.44 19.23
CA GLU A 436 19.47 24.88 19.06
C GLU A 436 19.65 26.32 19.56
N LEU A 437 18.66 27.19 19.28
CA LEU A 437 18.63 28.55 19.81
C LEU A 437 18.65 28.58 21.34
N LEU A 438 17.85 27.75 22.01
CA LEU A 438 17.79 27.70 23.47
C LEU A 438 19.10 27.21 24.09
N ALA A 439 19.76 26.23 23.47
CA ALA A 439 21.06 25.73 23.91
C ALA A 439 22.14 26.81 23.79
N HIS A 440 22.17 27.55 22.69
CA HIS A 440 23.13 28.63 22.47
C HIS A 440 22.96 29.79 23.45
N VAL A 441 21.71 30.24 23.65
CA VAL A 441 21.39 31.31 24.61
C VAL A 441 21.79 30.94 26.04
N SER A 442 21.66 29.66 26.42
CA SER A 442 22.08 29.18 27.74
C SER A 442 23.56 29.40 28.02
N HIS A 443 24.43 29.18 27.03
CA HIS A 443 25.88 29.29 27.20
C HIS A 443 26.32 30.76 27.24
N GLU A 444 25.78 31.57 26.32
CA GLU A 444 26.10 33.00 26.19
C GLU A 444 25.69 33.81 27.43
N MET A 445 24.61 33.42 28.13
CA MET A 445 24.15 34.11 29.34
C MET A 445 24.93 33.68 30.60
N ARG A 446 25.49 32.47 30.62
CA ARG A 446 26.16 31.90 31.80
C ARG A 446 27.54 32.54 32.04
N THR A 447 28.31 32.72 30.96
CA THR A 447 29.67 33.27 31.00
C THR A 447 29.76 34.69 31.60
N PRO A 448 28.99 35.70 31.17
CA PRO A 448 29.07 37.04 31.75
C PRO A 448 28.59 37.07 33.21
N MET A 449 27.62 36.23 33.58
CA MET A 449 27.09 36.22 34.94
C MET A 449 28.07 35.62 35.96
N ASN A 450 28.80 34.57 35.57
CA ASN A 450 29.87 33.99 36.39
C ASN A 450 30.98 35.01 36.68
N ALA A 451 31.34 35.83 35.69
CA ALA A 451 32.31 36.90 35.88
C ALA A 451 31.81 37.97 36.88
N VAL A 452 30.57 38.43 36.75
CA VAL A 452 29.96 39.40 37.69
C VAL A 452 29.94 38.88 39.13
N LEU A 453 29.62 37.59 39.30
CA LEU A 453 29.61 36.94 40.62
C LEU A 453 31.02 36.77 41.19
N GLY A 454 31.97 36.32 40.39
CA GLY A 454 33.37 36.17 40.80
C GLY A 454 33.98 37.50 41.26
N PHE A 455 33.76 38.58 40.51
CA PHE A 455 34.24 39.92 40.91
C PHE A 455 33.52 40.47 42.14
N SER A 456 32.23 40.18 42.32
CA SER A 456 31.50 40.55 43.54
C SER A 456 32.09 39.86 44.77
N ASP A 457 32.38 38.56 44.69
CA ASP A 457 32.96 37.81 45.81
C ASP A 457 34.42 38.24 46.11
N ILE A 458 35.20 38.62 45.09
CA ILE A 458 36.54 39.21 45.25
C ILE A 458 36.45 40.57 45.96
N LEU A 459 35.57 41.46 45.49
CA LEU A 459 35.41 42.80 46.06
C LEU A 459 34.96 42.72 47.52
N ALA A 460 34.09 41.77 47.87
CA ALA A 460 33.58 41.59 49.24
C ALA A 460 34.67 41.28 50.27
N ARG A 461 35.84 40.78 49.82
CA ARG A 461 36.99 40.41 50.67
C ARG A 461 38.04 41.51 50.76
N SER A 462 37.91 42.59 50.00
CA SER A 462 38.79 43.75 50.06
C SER A 462 38.43 44.65 51.26
N PRO A 463 39.35 45.52 51.75
CA PRO A 463 39.00 46.51 52.77
C PRO A 463 38.04 47.56 52.19
N LEU A 464 36.74 47.33 52.35
CA LEU A 464 35.67 48.18 51.85
C LEU A 464 35.14 49.13 52.94
N ARG A 465 34.72 50.34 52.53
CA ARG A 465 33.90 51.20 53.41
C ARG A 465 32.52 50.54 53.63
N PRO A 466 31.83 50.79 54.75
CA PRO A 466 30.53 50.15 55.05
C PRO A 466 29.49 50.26 53.94
N GLU A 467 29.41 51.42 53.27
CA GLU A 467 28.51 51.63 52.13
C GLU A 467 28.91 50.81 50.89
N GLN A 468 30.21 50.60 50.66
CA GLN A 468 30.73 49.81 49.55
C GLN A 468 30.58 48.31 49.80
N ALA A 469 30.75 47.86 51.04
CA ALA A 469 30.50 46.48 51.45
C ALA A 469 29.04 46.09 51.20
N HIS A 470 28.11 46.96 51.58
CA HIS A 470 26.68 46.75 51.31
C HIS A 470 26.37 46.75 49.80
N GLN A 471 26.96 47.66 49.02
CA GLN A 471 26.77 47.69 47.55
C GLN A 471 27.27 46.42 46.86
N VAL A 472 28.42 45.89 47.28
CA VAL A 472 28.99 44.65 46.75
C VAL A 472 28.17 43.43 47.16
N GLU A 473 27.67 43.40 48.40
CA GLU A 473 26.75 42.37 48.89
C GLU A 473 25.44 42.36 48.08
N VAL A 474 24.85 43.53 47.83
CA VAL A 474 23.65 43.69 47.00
C VAL A 474 23.92 43.28 45.56
N LEU A 475 25.07 43.64 44.99
CA LEU A 475 25.47 43.23 43.63
C LEU A 475 25.60 41.71 43.51
N GLY A 476 26.26 41.06 44.46
CA GLY A 476 26.41 39.60 44.49
C GLY A 476 25.07 38.90 44.67
N HIS A 477 24.20 39.43 45.52
CA HIS A 477 22.84 38.90 45.69
C HIS A 477 21.99 39.05 44.42
N ALA A 478 22.03 40.21 43.76
CA ALA A 478 21.30 40.44 42.52
C ALA A 478 21.81 39.54 41.38
N GLY A 479 23.14 39.37 41.26
CA GLY A 479 23.74 38.45 40.29
C GLY A 479 23.30 37.00 40.51
N ARG A 480 23.30 36.52 41.77
CA ARG A 480 22.91 35.14 42.10
C ARG A 480 21.43 34.91 41.79
N GLN A 481 20.58 35.91 42.02
CA GLN A 481 19.16 35.85 41.70
C GLN A 481 18.89 35.80 40.19
N VAL A 482 19.55 36.65 39.40
CA VAL A 482 19.40 36.64 37.93
C VAL A 482 19.91 35.33 37.34
N PHE A 483 21.01 34.80 37.87
CA PHE A 483 21.55 33.52 37.43
C PHE A 483 20.60 32.35 37.69
N ALA A 484 20.01 32.28 38.88
CA ALA A 484 19.01 31.28 39.24
C ALA A 484 17.78 31.37 38.30
N LEU A 485 17.29 32.59 38.06
CA LEU A 485 16.19 32.88 37.13
C LEU A 485 16.41 32.36 35.71
N ILE A 486 17.60 32.60 35.16
CA ILE A 486 17.96 32.16 33.81
C ILE A 486 17.99 30.63 33.74
N ASN A 487 18.61 29.98 34.73
CA ASN A 487 18.67 28.53 34.78
C ASN A 487 17.27 27.91 34.93
N ASP A 488 16.40 28.48 35.76
CA ASP A 488 15.01 28.03 35.94
C ASP A 488 14.20 28.11 34.63
N LEU A 489 14.35 29.20 33.87
CA LEU A 489 13.66 29.38 32.58
C LEU A 489 14.14 28.36 31.53
N LEU A 490 15.44 28.08 31.52
CA LEU A 490 16.05 27.11 30.61
C LEU A 490 15.69 25.67 30.97
N ASP A 491 15.67 25.34 32.26
CA ASP A 491 15.22 24.03 32.75
C ASP A 491 13.75 23.80 32.36
N ASN A 492 12.88 24.82 32.52
CA ASN A 492 11.49 24.72 32.05
C ASN A 492 11.39 24.47 30.54
N ALA A 493 12.17 25.16 29.72
CA ALA A 493 12.19 24.96 28.27
C ALA A 493 12.69 23.55 27.86
N ARG A 494 13.63 22.97 28.62
CA ARG A 494 14.12 21.60 28.40
C ARG A 494 13.07 20.56 28.77
N ILE A 495 12.36 20.77 29.88
CA ILE A 495 11.25 19.93 30.36
C ILE A 495 10.11 19.90 29.33
N GLU A 496 9.63 21.06 28.85
CA GLU A 496 8.56 21.14 27.84
C GLU A 496 8.92 20.41 26.53
N SER A 497 10.22 20.38 26.19
CA SER A 497 10.71 19.70 24.99
C SER A 497 10.96 18.20 25.18
N GLY A 498 10.76 17.66 26.39
CA GLY A 498 11.01 16.25 26.74
C GLY A 498 12.49 15.86 26.73
N ARG A 499 13.42 16.81 26.86
CA ARG A 499 14.87 16.58 26.72
C ARG A 499 15.66 16.61 28.04
N LEU A 500 14.98 16.72 29.19
CA LEU A 500 15.64 16.62 30.49
C LEU A 500 15.87 15.15 30.84
N ALA A 501 17.14 14.74 30.95
CA ALA A 501 17.50 13.41 31.45
C ALA A 501 17.69 13.47 32.97
N LEU A 502 17.06 12.54 33.70
CA LEU A 502 17.27 12.38 35.15
C LEU A 502 18.53 11.56 35.40
N SER A 503 19.37 12.02 36.33
CA SER A 503 20.56 11.27 36.75
C SER A 503 20.27 10.49 38.02
N SER A 504 20.18 9.16 37.94
CA SER A 504 19.68 8.32 39.05
C SER A 504 20.82 7.68 39.84
N HIS A 505 21.00 8.06 41.10
CA HIS A 505 22.06 7.56 41.99
C HIS A 505 21.51 7.19 43.38
N PRO A 506 22.15 6.25 44.10
CA PRO A 506 21.81 5.96 45.50
C PRO A 506 22.16 7.14 46.42
N PHE A 507 21.20 7.64 47.20
CA PHE A 507 21.43 8.63 48.25
C PHE A 507 20.54 8.40 49.47
N ASN A 508 20.93 8.90 50.64
CA ASN A 508 20.08 8.90 51.83
C ASN A 508 19.12 10.09 51.80
N LEU A 509 17.81 9.80 51.76
CA LEU A 509 16.76 10.82 51.64
C LEU A 509 16.70 11.75 52.85
N VAL A 510 16.85 11.19 54.06
CA VAL A 510 16.76 11.98 55.30
C VAL A 510 17.94 12.94 55.38
N ASP A 511 19.15 12.46 55.12
CA ASP A 511 20.37 13.27 55.14
C ASP A 511 20.30 14.42 54.11
N LEU A 512 19.78 14.14 52.90
CA LEU A 512 19.57 15.18 51.89
C LEU A 512 18.62 16.26 52.38
N VAL A 513 17.45 15.88 52.91
CA VAL A 513 16.43 16.83 53.37
C VAL A 513 16.97 17.64 54.55
N GLU A 514 17.62 16.99 55.52
CA GLU A 514 18.24 17.67 56.65
C GLU A 514 19.31 18.68 56.20
N LEU A 515 20.16 18.31 55.24
CA LEU A 515 21.16 19.21 54.67
C LEU A 515 20.50 20.43 54.00
N GLN A 516 19.46 20.23 53.20
CA GLN A 516 18.74 21.36 52.57
C GLN A 516 18.08 22.27 53.62
N LEU A 517 17.52 21.69 54.68
CA LEU A 517 16.91 22.45 55.77
C LEU A 517 17.96 23.23 56.56
N GLU A 518 19.15 22.67 56.83
CA GLU A 518 20.24 23.35 57.51
C GLU A 518 20.63 24.65 56.80
N LEU A 519 20.73 24.61 55.47
CA LEU A 519 21.02 25.79 54.63
C LEU A 519 19.94 26.88 54.76
N LEU A 520 18.70 26.51 55.09
CA LEU A 520 17.57 27.43 55.24
C LEU A 520 17.33 27.86 56.71
N ARG A 521 17.95 27.20 57.69
CA ARG A 521 17.77 27.52 59.13
C ARG A 521 18.16 28.95 59.45
N GLY A 522 19.28 29.44 58.93
CA GLY A 522 19.72 30.82 59.16
C GLY A 522 18.70 31.87 58.71
N ARG A 523 18.05 31.63 57.57
CA ARG A 523 16.98 32.51 57.04
C ARG A 523 15.72 32.45 57.90
N ALA A 524 15.31 31.25 58.33
CA ALA A 524 14.15 31.07 59.20
C ALA A 524 14.36 31.76 60.56
N GLN A 525 15.55 31.59 61.16
CA GLN A 525 15.92 32.21 62.44
C GLN A 525 15.96 33.74 62.35
N ALA A 526 16.49 34.30 61.26
CA ALA A 526 16.49 35.74 61.03
C ALA A 526 15.06 36.34 60.96
N GLN A 527 14.07 35.53 60.59
CA GLN A 527 12.65 35.91 60.59
C GLN A 527 11.90 35.49 61.86
N GLY A 528 12.58 34.91 62.86
CA GLY A 528 11.97 34.43 64.10
C GLY A 528 11.08 33.19 63.94
N LEU A 529 11.26 32.44 62.86
CA LEU A 529 10.48 31.24 62.54
C LEU A 529 11.19 29.97 63.06
N TRP A 530 10.42 29.00 63.56
CA TRP A 530 10.95 27.66 63.80
C TRP A 530 10.87 26.79 62.54
N LEU A 531 11.87 25.95 62.32
CA LEU A 531 11.92 24.98 61.21
C LEU A 531 12.11 23.59 61.80
N ARG A 532 11.18 22.67 61.53
CA ARG A 532 11.18 21.31 62.09
C ARG A 532 11.11 20.28 60.97
N VAL A 533 11.79 19.16 61.17
CA VAL A 533 11.72 17.98 60.30
C VAL A 533 11.28 16.77 61.12
N PHE A 534 10.35 15.99 60.56
CA PHE A 534 9.88 14.73 61.11
C PHE A 534 10.01 13.66 60.04
N ALA A 535 10.99 12.78 60.20
CA ALA A 535 11.10 11.58 59.38
C ALA A 535 10.40 10.41 60.08
N ARG A 536 9.40 9.80 59.44
CA ARG A 536 8.83 8.54 59.92
C ARG A 536 9.86 7.42 59.75
N THR A 537 9.85 6.40 60.60
CA THR A 537 10.80 5.27 60.55
C THR A 537 10.86 4.64 59.16
N GLU A 538 9.71 4.57 58.49
CA GLU A 538 9.55 4.01 57.13
C GLU A 538 10.25 4.84 56.04
N ALA A 539 10.47 6.14 56.27
CA ALA A 539 11.14 7.05 55.34
C ALA A 539 12.68 6.99 55.43
N THR A 540 13.23 6.21 56.37
CA THR A 540 14.69 6.04 56.50
C THR A 540 15.23 5.04 55.48
N GLY A 541 16.46 5.29 55.00
CA GLY A 541 17.16 4.40 54.07
C GLY A 541 17.68 5.10 52.82
N TRP A 542 18.31 4.31 51.96
CA TRP A 542 18.86 4.75 50.69
C TRP A 542 17.82 4.59 49.57
N VAL A 543 17.71 5.60 48.72
CA VAL A 543 16.81 5.62 47.57
C VAL A 543 17.60 5.89 46.29
N LEU A 544 17.08 5.39 45.17
CA LEU A 544 17.64 5.60 43.84
C LEU A 544 16.90 6.75 43.15
N GLY A 545 17.62 7.82 42.81
CA GLY A 545 17.03 8.93 42.08
C GLY A 545 17.97 10.10 41.89
N ASP A 546 17.44 11.21 41.37
CA ASP A 546 18.22 12.43 41.15
C ASP A 546 18.25 13.31 42.40
N GLN A 547 19.30 13.13 43.21
CA GLN A 547 19.52 13.85 44.47
C GLN A 547 19.42 15.37 44.30
N GLN A 548 19.95 15.91 43.20
CA GLN A 548 19.95 17.36 42.95
C GLN A 548 18.53 17.86 42.70
N ARG A 549 17.73 17.14 41.91
CA ARG A 549 16.34 17.52 41.61
C ARG A 549 15.42 17.37 42.82
N VAL A 550 15.61 16.33 43.64
CA VAL A 550 14.92 16.19 44.93
C VAL A 550 15.26 17.35 45.86
N GLY A 551 16.55 17.71 45.97
CA GLY A 551 16.98 18.86 46.75
C GLY A 551 16.36 20.19 46.26
N GLN A 552 16.26 20.37 44.93
CA GLN A 552 15.62 21.53 44.32
C GLN A 552 14.13 21.62 44.68
N ILE A 553 13.39 20.51 44.65
CA ILE A 553 11.98 20.45 45.07
C ILE A 553 11.84 20.88 46.54
N VAL A 554 12.67 20.33 47.43
CA VAL A 554 12.64 20.63 48.87
C VAL A 554 12.93 22.10 49.12
N THR A 555 13.99 22.64 48.52
CA THR A 555 14.41 24.04 48.68
C THR A 555 13.35 25.01 48.15
N ASN A 556 12.70 24.68 47.03
CA ASN A 556 11.62 25.50 46.47
C ASN A 556 10.39 25.56 47.41
N LEU A 557 9.97 24.42 47.96
CA LEU A 557 8.80 24.37 48.83
C LEU A 557 9.07 24.99 50.20
N VAL A 558 10.17 24.64 50.85
CA VAL A 558 10.55 25.17 52.17
C VAL A 558 10.91 26.65 52.08
N GLY A 559 11.59 27.06 51.00
CA GLY A 559 11.89 28.47 50.73
C GLY A 559 10.63 29.33 50.57
N ASN A 560 9.61 28.82 49.87
CA ASN A 560 8.31 29.47 49.78
C ASN A 560 7.60 29.52 51.15
N ALA A 561 7.59 28.42 51.89
CA ALA A 561 6.99 28.34 53.22
C ALA A 561 7.60 29.36 54.20
N ILE A 562 8.92 29.53 54.21
CA ILE A 562 9.61 30.56 55.03
C ILE A 562 9.21 31.96 54.53
N LYS A 563 9.25 32.18 53.21
CA LYS A 563 8.96 33.49 52.60
C LYS A 563 7.55 34.01 52.91
N PHE A 564 6.55 33.15 52.98
CA PHE A 564 5.14 33.54 53.17
C PHE A 564 4.64 33.42 54.62
N THR A 565 5.53 33.06 55.55
CA THR A 565 5.21 32.94 56.98
C THR A 565 5.81 34.09 57.76
N LYS A 566 4.98 34.83 58.52
CA LYS A 566 5.45 35.97 59.33
C LYS A 566 5.73 35.62 60.80
N SER A 567 5.03 34.62 61.33
CA SER A 567 5.13 34.16 62.72
C SER A 567 4.72 32.69 62.80
N GLY A 568 5.34 31.94 63.71
CA GLY A 568 5.15 30.49 63.80
C GLY A 568 6.33 29.76 63.15
N GLY A 569 6.07 28.88 62.19
CA GLY A 569 7.14 28.12 61.56
C GLY A 569 6.72 27.14 60.48
N VAL A 570 7.68 26.34 60.04
CA VAL A 570 7.55 25.39 58.93
C VAL A 570 7.89 23.98 59.42
N THR A 571 7.04 23.02 59.09
CA THR A 571 7.22 21.59 59.38
C THR A 571 7.41 20.83 58.08
N VAL A 572 8.46 20.01 58.01
CA VAL A 572 8.69 19.07 56.92
C VAL A 572 8.48 17.65 57.44
N GLU A 573 7.60 16.88 56.83
CA GLU A 573 7.33 15.49 57.17
C GLU A 573 7.70 14.58 55.99
N LEU A 574 8.45 13.51 56.28
CA LEU A 574 8.87 12.50 55.30
C LEU A 574 8.18 11.18 55.61
N THR A 575 7.50 10.63 54.60
CA THR A 575 6.86 9.30 54.65
C THR A 575 7.24 8.52 53.40
N ARG A 576 7.41 7.20 53.52
CA ARG A 576 7.62 6.32 52.37
C ARG A 576 6.66 5.15 52.46
N THR A 577 5.98 4.84 51.36
CA THR A 577 5.08 3.69 51.27
C THR A 577 5.67 2.68 50.29
N HIS A 578 5.79 1.42 50.70
CA HIS A 578 6.25 0.35 49.83
C HIS A 578 5.04 -0.25 49.08
N ALA A 579 5.06 -0.20 47.74
CA ALA A 579 4.10 -0.94 46.93
C ALA A 579 4.53 -2.43 46.80
N GLN A 580 3.57 -3.33 46.60
CA GLN A 580 3.84 -4.76 46.34
C GLN A 580 4.68 -4.96 45.08
N ASP A 581 5.50 -6.03 45.09
CA ASP A 581 6.53 -6.34 44.09
C ASP A 581 6.04 -6.16 42.64
N GLY A 582 6.68 -5.25 41.91
CA GLY A 582 6.53 -5.14 40.46
C GLY A 582 7.25 -6.28 39.73
N PRO A 583 6.87 -6.60 38.48
CA PRO A 583 7.36 -7.78 37.74
C PRO A 583 8.88 -7.84 37.53
N ASP A 584 9.60 -6.72 37.71
CA ASP A 584 11.04 -6.60 37.47
C ASP A 584 11.90 -6.60 38.76
N GLY A 585 11.33 -6.98 39.91
CA GLY A 585 12.07 -7.17 41.16
C GLY A 585 12.59 -5.91 41.84
N HIS A 586 12.26 -4.71 41.33
CA HIS A 586 12.52 -3.43 41.99
C HIS A 586 11.30 -3.01 42.82
N ARG A 587 11.49 -2.73 44.11
CA ARG A 587 10.42 -2.21 44.99
C ARG A 587 10.20 -0.74 44.68
N ALA A 588 9.03 -0.39 44.13
CA ALA A 588 8.63 1.01 43.97
C ALA A 588 8.44 1.64 45.36
N GLY A 589 9.31 2.59 45.70
CA GLY A 589 9.28 3.34 46.95
C GLY A 589 8.60 4.68 46.71
N LEU A 590 7.29 4.76 46.94
CA LEU A 590 6.60 6.05 46.82
C LEU A 590 6.97 6.90 48.03
N VAL A 591 7.78 7.93 47.78
CA VAL A 591 8.20 8.90 48.79
C VAL A 591 7.24 10.07 48.80
N GLU A 592 6.72 10.41 49.97
CA GLU A 592 5.91 11.59 50.22
C GLU A 592 6.69 12.60 51.06
N ILE A 593 6.88 13.81 50.52
CA ILE A 593 7.47 14.95 51.20
C ILE A 593 6.36 15.98 51.44
N SER A 594 6.00 16.18 52.71
CA SER A 594 5.01 17.18 53.10
C SER A 594 5.69 18.41 53.72
N VAL A 595 5.38 19.60 53.23
CA VAL A 595 5.85 20.87 53.78
C VAL A 595 4.64 21.68 54.24
N GLN A 596 4.53 21.92 55.54
CA GLN A 596 3.43 22.66 56.16
C GLN A 596 3.94 23.95 56.80
N ASP A 597 3.29 25.06 56.48
CA ASP A 597 3.57 26.38 57.06
C ASP A 597 2.37 26.92 57.84
N THR A 598 2.64 27.91 58.71
CA THR A 598 1.62 28.67 59.46
C THR A 598 1.44 30.08 58.90
N GLY A 599 1.67 30.24 57.59
CA GLY A 599 1.69 31.53 56.91
C GLY A 599 0.32 32.05 56.51
N ILE A 600 0.31 32.97 55.53
CA ILE A 600 -0.91 33.69 55.10
C ILE A 600 -1.96 32.80 54.44
N GLY A 601 -1.59 31.59 54.00
CA GLY A 601 -2.46 30.70 53.23
C GLY A 601 -2.83 31.22 51.84
N ILE A 602 -3.46 30.36 51.03
CA ILE A 602 -3.80 30.59 49.63
C ILE A 602 -5.34 30.54 49.46
N PRO A 603 -5.96 31.55 48.81
CA PRO A 603 -7.38 31.54 48.50
C PRO A 603 -7.80 30.34 47.62
N PRO A 604 -9.00 29.76 47.80
CA PRO A 604 -9.46 28.57 47.06
C PRO A 604 -9.49 28.76 45.53
N ASP A 605 -9.84 29.96 45.06
CA ASP A 605 -9.88 30.34 43.64
C ASP A 605 -8.50 30.33 42.98
N ARG A 606 -7.41 30.31 43.76
CA ARG A 606 -6.03 30.33 43.24
C ARG A 606 -5.32 28.97 43.33
N LEU A 607 -5.88 27.96 44.01
CA LEU A 607 -5.19 26.69 44.25
C LEU A 607 -4.86 25.90 42.97
N GLU A 608 -5.67 26.01 41.92
CA GLU A 608 -5.40 25.35 40.63
C GLU A 608 -4.37 26.12 39.78
N HIS A 609 -4.24 27.41 40.05
CA HIS A 609 -3.52 28.39 39.26
C HIS A 609 -2.07 28.56 39.72
N ILE A 610 -1.76 28.36 41.02
CA ILE A 610 -0.39 28.52 41.56
C ILE A 610 0.70 27.62 40.92
N PHE A 611 0.31 26.58 40.18
CA PHE A 611 1.25 25.70 39.48
C PHE A 611 1.46 26.09 38.00
N GLN A 612 0.78 27.12 37.50
CA GLN A 612 1.01 27.65 36.15
C GLN A 612 2.27 28.52 36.11
N PRO A 613 3.07 28.46 35.03
CA PRO A 613 4.26 29.29 34.90
C PRO A 613 3.92 30.79 34.93
N PHE A 614 4.72 31.57 35.68
CA PHE A 614 4.63 33.04 35.79
C PHE A 614 3.40 33.60 36.51
N GLU A 615 2.57 32.75 37.12
CA GLU A 615 1.40 33.21 37.87
C GLU A 615 1.81 33.60 39.32
N GLN A 616 1.62 34.87 39.71
CA GLN A 616 1.89 35.38 41.05
C GLN A 616 0.61 35.94 41.68
N ALA A 617 0.34 35.53 42.93
CA ALA A 617 -0.78 36.03 43.73
C ALA A 617 -0.56 37.51 44.11
N ASP A 618 -1.18 38.44 43.37
CA ASP A 618 -1.24 39.90 43.53
C ASP A 618 0.05 40.73 43.35
N ALA A 619 -0.06 41.81 42.57
CA ALA A 619 0.99 42.81 42.36
C ALA A 619 1.46 43.51 43.65
N SER A 620 0.63 43.53 44.71
CA SER A 620 0.96 44.08 46.03
C SER A 620 1.81 43.13 46.89
N ILE A 621 1.71 41.81 46.69
CA ILE A 621 2.54 40.80 47.38
C ILE A 621 3.87 40.61 46.62
N ALA A 622 3.86 40.76 45.29
CA ALA A 622 5.06 40.73 44.45
C ALA A 622 6.09 41.81 44.82
N GLN A 623 5.62 43.03 45.14
CA GLN A 623 6.47 44.14 45.60
C GLN A 623 7.10 43.93 46.99
N ALA A 624 6.45 43.17 47.87
CA ALA A 624 6.91 42.98 49.24
C ALA A 624 7.83 41.76 49.43
N PHE A 625 7.73 40.74 48.55
CA PHE A 625 8.41 39.45 48.79
C PHE A 625 9.20 38.85 47.62
N GLY A 626 9.24 39.47 46.43
CA GLY A 626 10.19 39.16 45.33
C GLY A 626 10.31 37.67 44.92
N GLY A 627 9.73 37.26 43.79
CA GLY A 627 9.85 35.89 43.28
C GLY A 627 9.70 35.79 41.77
N THR A 628 10.02 34.64 41.20
CA THR A 628 10.04 34.40 39.74
C THR A 628 8.71 33.84 39.21
N GLY A 629 7.86 33.32 40.10
CA GLY A 629 6.62 32.62 39.73
C GLY A 629 6.85 31.25 39.05
N LEU A 630 8.10 30.78 38.97
CA LEU A 630 8.44 29.53 38.28
C LEU A 630 8.61 28.34 39.24
N GLY A 631 8.98 28.59 40.50
CA GLY A 631 9.37 27.53 41.44
C GLY A 631 8.35 26.40 41.62
N LEU A 632 7.06 26.71 41.73
CA LEU A 632 6.01 25.69 41.88
C LEU A 632 5.72 24.93 40.57
N SER A 633 5.78 25.61 39.42
CA SER A 633 5.63 24.97 38.10
C SER A 633 6.79 24.02 37.78
N ILE A 634 8.00 24.37 38.20
CA ILE A 634 9.20 23.52 38.10
C ILE A 634 9.08 22.33 39.05
N THR A 635 8.69 22.56 40.32
CA THR A 635 8.45 21.47 41.28
C THR A 635 7.45 20.45 40.76
N ARG A 636 6.33 20.89 40.19
CA ARG A 636 5.32 20.00 39.60
C ARG A 636 5.87 19.20 38.41
N SER A 637 6.62 19.86 37.54
CA SER A 637 7.18 19.22 36.36
C SER A 637 8.28 18.20 36.70
N LEU A 638 9.14 18.51 37.66
CA LEU A 638 10.14 17.59 38.17
C LEU A 638 9.49 16.39 38.87
N ALA A 639 8.47 16.60 39.71
CA ALA A 639 7.73 15.51 40.35
C ALA A 639 7.13 14.54 39.33
N ARG A 640 6.53 15.07 38.24
CA ARG A 640 5.97 14.25 37.14
C ARG A 640 7.01 13.48 36.36
N LEU A 641 8.16 14.09 36.08
CA LEU A 641 9.29 13.39 35.46
C LEU A 641 9.81 12.26 36.35
N MET A 642 9.73 12.42 37.67
CA MET A 642 10.11 11.44 38.69
C MET A 642 8.95 10.53 39.12
N GLY A 643 7.92 10.37 38.28
CA GLY A 643 6.84 9.38 38.50
C GLY A 643 5.78 9.75 39.55
N GLY A 644 5.73 10.98 40.05
CA GLY A 644 4.71 11.45 41.01
C GLY A 644 4.04 12.77 40.62
N ASP A 645 3.49 13.50 41.60
CA ASP A 645 2.88 14.83 41.39
C ASP A 645 2.95 15.66 42.69
N VAL A 646 2.57 16.94 42.61
CA VAL A 646 2.45 17.83 43.77
C VAL A 646 1.00 18.24 43.99
N SER A 647 0.60 18.28 45.25
CA SER A 647 -0.72 18.76 45.69
C SER A 647 -0.58 19.79 46.80
N VAL A 648 -1.62 20.61 46.99
CA VAL A 648 -1.66 21.66 48.01
C VAL A 648 -3.00 21.65 48.73
N GLN A 649 -2.97 21.85 50.04
CA GLN A 649 -4.12 22.13 50.88
C GLN A 649 -3.84 23.44 51.62
N SER A 650 -4.68 24.44 51.49
CA SER A 650 -4.46 25.71 52.17
C SER A 650 -5.77 26.41 52.53
N ARG A 651 -5.71 27.19 53.60
CA ARG A 651 -6.79 28.07 54.05
C ARG A 651 -6.21 29.44 54.38
N LEU A 652 -6.89 30.48 53.93
CA LEU A 652 -6.46 31.86 54.14
C LEU A 652 -6.35 32.15 55.65
N GLY A 653 -5.19 32.60 56.09
CA GLY A 653 -4.85 32.91 57.48
C GLY A 653 -4.44 31.73 58.36
N GLU A 654 -4.56 30.48 57.89
CA GLU A 654 -4.19 29.27 58.65
C GLU A 654 -2.89 28.60 58.13
N GLY A 655 -2.41 28.99 56.95
CA GLY A 655 -1.20 28.45 56.30
C GLY A 655 -1.47 27.49 55.15
N SER A 656 -0.41 26.91 54.60
CA SER A 656 -0.46 25.95 53.50
C SER A 656 0.25 24.63 53.82
N ARG A 657 -0.24 23.53 53.25
CA ARG A 657 0.40 22.21 53.26
C ARG A 657 0.60 21.75 51.82
N PHE A 658 1.84 21.68 51.39
CA PHE A 658 2.24 21.11 50.11
C PHE A 658 2.65 19.66 50.32
N VAL A 659 2.25 18.78 49.41
CA VAL A 659 2.59 17.35 49.43
C VAL A 659 3.11 16.95 48.07
N VAL A 660 4.36 16.52 47.99
CA VAL A 660 4.98 15.99 46.76
C VAL A 660 5.13 14.49 46.90
N THR A 661 4.68 13.76 45.88
CA THR A 661 4.97 12.33 45.72
C THR A 661 6.06 12.13 44.67
N LEU A 662 6.98 11.21 44.92
CA LEU A 662 8.08 10.83 44.01
C LEU A 662 8.21 9.31 43.98
N ASP A 663 8.44 8.73 42.79
CA ASP A 663 8.81 7.32 42.66
C ASP A 663 10.33 7.19 42.82
N LEU A 664 10.76 6.80 44.02
CA LEU A 664 12.16 6.66 44.40
C LEU A 664 12.39 5.24 44.92
N PRO A 665 12.80 4.30 44.04
CA PRO A 665 13.04 2.90 44.41
C PRO A 665 14.08 2.78 45.53
N ASP A 666 13.96 1.72 46.34
CA ASP A 666 14.96 1.43 47.39
C ASP A 666 16.32 1.12 46.76
N ALA A 667 17.39 1.70 47.32
CA ALA A 667 18.76 1.42 46.94
C ALA A 667 19.53 0.77 48.10
N GLN A 668 20.57 -0.01 47.77
CA GLN A 668 21.54 -0.41 48.77
C GLN A 668 22.52 0.76 49.02
N PRO A 669 23.03 0.92 50.25
CA PRO A 669 24.16 1.83 50.48
C PRO A 669 25.31 1.42 49.56
N PRO A 670 26.01 2.36 48.92
CA PRO A 670 27.10 2.04 47.99
C PRO A 670 28.15 1.15 48.70
N HIS A 671 28.32 -0.08 48.21
CA HIS A 671 29.35 -1.01 48.66
C HIS A 671 30.70 -0.64 48.02
N GLY A 672 31.63 -0.09 48.81
CA GLY A 672 32.98 0.21 48.36
C GLY A 672 33.87 0.68 49.50
N ASP A 673 34.88 -0.13 49.80
CA ASP A 673 35.94 0.08 50.78
C ASP A 673 36.64 1.44 50.65
N ILE A 674 36.18 2.43 51.42
CA ILE A 674 37.06 3.44 51.99
C ILE A 674 36.55 3.66 53.40
N ALA A 675 37.35 3.24 54.38
CA ALA A 675 37.17 3.60 55.77
C ALA A 675 36.78 5.07 55.87
N GLU A 676 35.66 5.39 56.53
CA GLU A 676 35.43 6.73 57.02
C GLU A 676 36.65 7.16 57.87
N PRO A 677 37.28 8.30 57.60
CA PRO A 677 37.67 9.18 58.68
C PRO A 677 36.49 10.12 58.87
N ARG A 678 35.82 9.92 60.00
CA ARG A 678 35.01 10.94 60.66
C ARG A 678 35.66 12.32 60.54
N ALA A 679 34.81 13.32 60.44
CA ALA A 679 35.11 14.73 60.62
C ALA A 679 36.18 14.94 61.71
N ASP A 680 37.40 15.27 61.28
CA ASP A 680 38.47 15.93 62.06
C ASP A 680 39.70 16.11 61.14
N ARG A 681 39.62 17.02 60.18
CA ARG A 681 40.80 17.69 59.60
C ARG A 681 40.49 19.17 59.43
N VAL A 682 40.97 19.94 60.40
CA VAL A 682 41.11 21.40 60.30
C VAL A 682 42.02 21.71 59.08
N ALA A 683 41.78 22.85 58.44
CA ALA A 683 42.55 23.34 57.28
C ALA A 683 44.07 23.09 57.43
N PRO A 684 44.80 22.80 56.33
CA PRO A 684 46.23 22.51 56.40
C PRO A 684 46.96 23.62 57.17
N SER A 685 47.65 23.26 58.25
CA SER A 685 48.34 24.19 59.17
C SER A 685 49.64 24.75 58.59
N ARG A 686 49.92 24.50 57.30
CA ARG A 686 51.13 24.94 56.58
C ARG A 686 50.79 25.51 55.19
N PRO A 687 51.63 26.43 54.67
CA PRO A 687 51.73 26.72 53.24
C PRO A 687 51.83 25.45 52.39
N LEU A 688 51.08 25.40 51.29
CA LEU A 688 51.11 24.31 50.30
C LEU A 688 51.67 24.87 48.99
N SER A 689 52.43 24.06 48.26
CA SER A 689 52.83 24.37 46.89
C SER A 689 51.87 23.71 45.91
N LEU A 690 51.13 24.52 45.16
CA LEU A 690 50.02 24.09 44.31
C LEU A 690 50.33 24.41 42.84
N LEU A 691 49.93 23.53 41.94
CA LEU A 691 49.89 23.80 40.50
C LEU A 691 48.43 24.05 40.08
N LEU A 692 48.15 25.18 39.46
CA LEU A 692 46.85 25.53 38.91
C LEU A 692 46.94 25.57 37.38
N ALA A 693 46.33 24.60 36.71
CA ALA A 693 46.19 24.53 35.27
C ALA A 693 44.79 24.99 34.86
N GLU A 694 44.68 26.21 34.32
CA GLU A 694 43.42 26.88 33.96
C GLU A 694 43.70 27.93 32.87
N ASP A 695 42.93 27.90 31.78
CA ASP A 695 43.12 28.78 30.62
C ASP A 695 42.42 30.14 30.78
N ASN A 696 41.40 30.20 31.64
CA ASN A 696 40.65 31.42 31.89
C ASN A 696 41.31 32.25 33.02
N GLU A 697 41.96 33.35 32.62
CA GLU A 697 42.61 34.32 33.53
C GLU A 697 41.71 34.79 34.68
N VAL A 698 40.39 34.90 34.48
CA VAL A 698 39.46 35.29 35.55
C VAL A 698 39.36 34.19 36.61
N ASN A 699 39.28 32.93 36.21
CA ASN A 699 39.22 31.78 37.13
C ASN A 699 40.54 31.62 37.89
N VAL A 700 41.66 31.83 37.19
CA VAL A 700 43.00 31.87 37.80
C VAL A 700 43.05 32.91 38.92
N LEU A 701 42.66 34.16 38.62
CA LEU A 701 42.65 35.26 39.59
C LEU A 701 41.72 34.97 40.78
N VAL A 702 40.57 34.33 40.56
CA VAL A 702 39.63 33.95 41.63
C VAL A 702 40.26 32.91 42.57
N ILE A 703 40.83 31.83 42.04
CA ILE A 703 41.42 30.75 42.83
C ILE A 703 42.64 31.25 43.60
N GLU A 704 43.47 32.07 42.97
CA GLU A 704 44.60 32.69 43.65
C GLU A 704 44.18 33.67 44.74
N GLY A 705 43.19 34.52 44.46
CA GLY A 705 42.61 35.43 45.45
C GLY A 705 41.98 34.69 46.65
N MET A 706 41.60 33.43 46.47
CA MET A 706 41.11 32.57 47.55
C MET A 706 42.23 31.92 48.39
N LEU A 707 43.34 31.53 47.76
CA LEU A 707 44.35 30.65 48.37
C LEU A 707 45.66 31.36 48.76
N GLN A 708 46.11 32.37 48.01
CA GLN A 708 47.32 33.13 48.34
C GLN A 708 47.22 33.86 49.69
N PRO A 709 46.09 34.49 50.09
CA PRO A 709 45.96 35.10 51.41
C PRO A 709 46.11 34.12 52.58
N LEU A 710 45.95 32.82 52.33
CA LEU A 710 46.12 31.75 53.31
C LEU A 710 47.57 31.22 53.35
N GLY A 711 48.47 31.81 52.58
CA GLY A 711 49.89 31.46 52.53
C GLY A 711 50.25 30.35 51.56
N HIS A 712 49.34 29.87 50.70
CA HIS A 712 49.66 28.88 49.67
C HIS A 712 50.40 29.50 48.49
N GLU A 713 51.39 28.78 47.95
CA GLU A 713 52.14 29.16 46.75
C GLU A 713 51.49 28.49 45.54
N ILE A 714 51.24 29.26 44.49
CA ILE A 714 50.55 28.78 43.29
C ILE A 714 51.44 29.00 42.08
N THR A 715 51.78 27.91 41.40
CA THR A 715 52.37 27.94 40.06
C THR A 715 51.24 27.82 39.04
N ARG A 716 51.24 28.67 38.01
CA ARG A 716 50.19 28.71 36.98
C ARG A 716 50.63 27.94 35.74
N ALA A 717 49.67 27.29 35.09
CA ALA A 717 49.79 26.73 33.75
C ALA A 717 48.56 27.12 32.93
N ALA A 718 48.74 27.64 31.72
CA ALA A 718 47.63 28.10 30.87
C ALA A 718 46.99 26.97 30.04
N ASP A 719 47.65 25.81 29.95
CA ASP A 719 47.17 24.63 29.23
C ASP A 719 47.77 23.34 29.82
N GLY A 720 47.31 22.18 29.33
CA GLY A 720 47.80 20.88 29.80
C GLY A 720 49.26 20.60 29.45
N ALA A 721 49.85 21.25 28.44
CA ALA A 721 51.25 21.04 28.08
C ALA A 721 52.18 21.74 29.08
N GLN A 722 51.87 22.99 29.43
CA GLN A 722 52.58 23.74 30.49
C GLN A 722 52.43 23.06 31.85
N ALA A 723 51.25 22.49 32.14
CA ALA A 723 51.04 21.75 33.38
C ALA A 723 51.95 20.51 33.48
N LEU A 724 52.11 19.77 32.38
CA LEU A 724 53.02 18.63 32.29
C LEU A 724 54.50 19.03 32.36
N GLU A 725 54.87 20.20 31.81
CA GLU A 725 56.23 20.75 31.93
C GLU A 725 56.53 21.12 33.39
N ALA A 726 55.65 21.88 34.04
CA ALA A 726 55.79 22.25 35.45
C ALA A 726 55.89 21.01 36.38
N LEU A 727 55.08 19.97 36.12
CA LEU A 727 55.13 18.72 36.89
C LEU A 727 56.45 17.95 36.76
N ARG A 728 57.20 18.12 35.67
CA ARG A 728 58.54 17.53 35.51
C ARG A 728 59.62 18.32 36.24
N GLU A 729 59.43 19.64 36.37
CA GLU A 729 60.43 20.54 36.94
C GLU A 729 60.38 20.62 38.47
N ALA A 730 59.19 20.45 39.07
CA ALA A 730 58.99 20.59 40.51
C ALA A 730 57.95 19.61 41.08
N GLU A 731 58.07 19.31 42.37
CA GLU A 731 57.05 18.55 43.11
C GLU A 731 56.01 19.49 43.73
N PHE A 732 54.72 19.19 43.49
CA PHE A 732 53.59 19.92 44.08
C PHE A 732 52.88 19.09 45.15
N ASP A 733 52.31 19.77 46.15
CA ASP A 733 51.47 19.14 47.18
C ASP A 733 50.10 18.72 46.61
N LEU A 734 49.57 19.45 45.61
CA LEU A 734 48.34 19.13 44.88
C LEU A 734 48.26 19.92 43.56
N VAL A 735 47.65 19.31 42.54
CA VAL A 735 47.36 19.94 41.24
C VAL A 735 45.84 20.19 41.11
N LEU A 736 45.47 21.43 40.78
CA LEU A 736 44.13 21.80 40.35
C LEU A 736 44.13 21.87 38.82
N MET A 737 43.38 20.98 38.16
CA MET A 737 43.45 20.77 36.72
C MET A 737 42.11 21.04 36.05
N ASP A 738 41.99 22.09 35.24
CA ASP A 738 40.80 22.31 34.42
C ASP A 738 40.63 21.23 33.35
N MET A 739 39.41 20.71 33.19
CA MET A 739 39.14 19.64 32.23
C MET A 739 39.16 20.12 30.78
N LEU A 740 38.74 21.36 30.52
CA LEU A 740 38.59 21.91 29.18
C LEU A 740 39.59 23.05 28.99
N MET A 741 40.74 22.74 28.39
CA MET A 741 41.77 23.73 28.04
C MET A 741 42.14 23.59 26.56
N PRO A 742 42.56 24.67 25.89
CA PRO A 742 43.03 24.62 24.51
C PRO A 742 44.34 23.82 24.39
N GLY A 743 44.53 23.16 23.25
CA GLY A 743 45.69 22.31 23.02
C GLY A 743 45.56 20.96 23.71
N ILE A 744 46.29 20.76 24.82
CA ILE A 744 46.17 19.54 25.63
C ILE A 744 45.14 19.76 26.72
N ASP A 745 44.02 19.04 26.64
CA ASP A 745 42.97 19.08 27.66
C ASP A 745 43.42 18.42 28.99
N GLY A 746 42.76 18.78 30.09
CA GLY A 746 43.15 18.31 31.43
C GLY A 746 43.02 16.81 31.64
N LEU A 747 42.09 16.15 30.95
CA LEU A 747 41.94 14.70 30.99
C LEU A 747 43.14 14.00 30.35
N THR A 748 43.58 14.53 29.20
CA THR A 748 44.71 14.01 28.45
C THR A 748 46.02 14.31 29.15
N ALA A 749 46.17 15.51 29.71
CA ALA A 749 47.31 15.84 30.58
C ALA A 749 47.39 14.90 31.79
N THR A 750 46.26 14.64 32.47
CA THR A 750 46.21 13.71 33.60
C THR A 750 46.64 12.30 33.17
N ARG A 751 46.08 11.76 32.07
CA ARG A 751 46.47 10.44 31.57
C ARG A 751 47.95 10.35 31.22
N GLN A 752 48.51 11.39 30.60
CA GLN A 752 49.93 11.45 30.27
C GLN A 752 50.80 11.50 31.51
N TRP A 753 50.43 12.29 32.52
CA TRP A 753 51.15 12.34 33.78
C TRP A 753 51.12 11.01 34.52
N ARG A 754 49.96 10.33 34.58
CA ARG A 754 49.86 8.98 35.16
C ARG A 754 50.75 7.96 34.46
N ALA A 755 50.89 8.06 33.13
CA ALA A 755 51.80 7.19 32.38
C ALA A 755 53.28 7.48 32.70
N ILE A 756 53.65 8.75 32.89
CA ILE A 756 55.01 9.15 33.30
C ILE A 756 55.32 8.64 34.70
N GLU A 757 54.40 8.83 35.66
CA GLU A 757 54.56 8.32 37.02
C GLU A 757 54.80 6.82 37.04
N ALA A 758 54.02 6.05 36.26
CA ALA A 758 54.17 4.61 36.16
C ALA A 758 55.47 4.17 35.48
N ALA A 759 55.91 4.88 34.42
CA ALA A 759 57.11 4.54 33.66
C ALA A 759 58.41 4.86 34.44
N GLU A 760 58.42 5.96 35.19
CA GLU A 760 59.58 6.44 35.94
C GLU A 760 59.57 6.02 37.41
N GLY A 761 58.52 5.35 37.87
CA GLY A 761 58.37 4.90 39.25
C GLY A 761 58.19 6.04 40.25
N LEU A 762 57.63 7.17 39.81
CA LEU A 762 57.39 8.35 40.65
C LEU A 762 56.22 8.12 41.62
N PRO A 763 56.22 8.75 42.80
CA PRO A 763 55.08 8.74 43.70
C PRO A 763 53.87 9.44 43.05
N ARG A 764 52.67 8.96 43.36
CA ARG A 764 51.43 9.52 42.83
C ARG A 764 51.22 10.96 43.30
N THR A 765 51.22 11.91 42.37
CA THR A 765 50.88 13.32 42.62
C THR A 765 49.36 13.48 42.72
N PRO A 766 48.82 14.13 43.76
CA PRO A 766 47.39 14.38 43.87
C PRO A 766 46.88 15.35 42.79
N ILE A 767 45.87 14.95 42.01
CA ILE A 767 45.25 15.77 40.96
C ILE A 767 43.75 15.88 41.22
N VAL A 768 43.25 17.12 41.35
CA VAL A 768 41.82 17.44 41.50
C VAL A 768 41.33 18.14 40.24
N ALA A 769 40.37 17.54 39.55
CA ALA A 769 39.78 18.10 38.34
C ALA A 769 38.86 19.29 38.66
N LEU A 770 38.91 20.36 37.85
CA LEU A 770 37.95 21.46 37.89
C LEU A 770 36.97 21.28 36.73
N THR A 771 35.67 21.16 37.01
CA THR A 771 34.65 20.83 35.99
C THR A 771 33.63 21.95 35.83
N ALA A 772 33.16 22.21 34.60
CA ALA A 772 32.18 23.27 34.32
C ALA A 772 30.71 22.86 34.58
N ASN A 773 30.42 21.56 34.63
CA ASN A 773 29.10 21.01 34.94
C ASN A 773 29.21 19.92 36.02
N ALA A 774 28.14 19.75 36.79
CA ALA A 774 27.99 18.69 37.80
C ALA A 774 27.40 17.39 37.22
N PHE A 775 27.51 17.15 35.90
CA PHE A 775 26.98 15.93 35.29
C PHE A 775 27.93 14.75 35.59
N ASP A 776 27.37 13.61 35.99
CA ASP A 776 28.13 12.42 36.39
C ASP A 776 29.10 11.92 35.31
N ASN A 777 28.84 12.17 34.04
CA ASN A 777 29.74 11.80 32.95
C ASN A 777 31.10 12.50 33.03
N ASP A 778 31.14 13.80 33.38
CA ASP A 778 32.40 14.55 33.46
C ASP A 778 33.22 14.11 34.70
N VAL A 779 32.52 13.81 35.80
CA VAL A 779 33.12 13.24 37.02
C VAL A 779 33.72 11.85 36.72
N GLN A 780 32.95 10.95 36.11
CA GLN A 780 33.41 9.61 35.75
C GLN A 780 34.59 9.67 34.76
N GLN A 781 34.56 10.57 33.78
CA GLN A 781 35.66 10.76 32.84
C GLN A 781 36.94 11.26 33.54
N SER A 782 36.82 12.17 34.50
CA SER A 782 37.97 12.67 35.28
C SER A 782 38.60 11.58 36.16
N LEU A 783 37.78 10.80 36.86
CA LEU A 783 38.27 9.69 37.69
C LEU A 783 38.88 8.59 36.82
N ALA A 784 38.25 8.24 35.69
CA ALA A 784 38.78 7.27 34.73
C ALA A 784 40.09 7.72 34.07
N ALA A 785 40.29 9.04 33.87
CA ALA A 785 41.55 9.60 33.41
C ALA A 785 42.66 9.52 34.48
N GLY A 786 42.30 9.29 35.75
CA GLY A 786 43.23 9.10 36.86
C GLY A 786 43.31 10.28 37.82
N CYS A 787 42.34 11.20 37.83
CA CYS A 787 42.21 12.22 38.88
C CYS A 787 41.82 11.57 40.22
N ASP A 788 42.21 12.21 41.33
CA ASP A 788 41.93 11.72 42.69
C ASP A 788 40.62 12.32 43.24
N ALA A 789 40.20 13.47 42.73
CA ALA A 789 38.91 14.08 43.02
C ALA A 789 38.49 15.06 41.91
N HIS A 790 37.31 15.66 42.07
CA HIS A 790 36.83 16.75 41.24
C HIS A 790 36.19 17.86 42.09
N LEU A 791 36.15 19.07 41.56
CA LEU A 791 35.45 20.23 42.08
C LEU A 791 34.67 20.89 40.95
N THR A 792 33.39 21.16 41.19
CA THR A 792 32.52 21.84 40.22
C THR A 792 32.70 23.36 40.30
N LYS A 793 32.83 24.01 39.14
CA LYS A 793 32.79 25.46 39.00
C LYS A 793 31.32 25.95 39.09
N PRO A 794 31.01 27.06 39.80
CA PRO A 794 31.94 27.96 40.48
C PRO A 794 32.48 27.35 41.79
N ILE A 795 33.79 27.42 41.96
CA ILE A 795 34.49 26.80 43.10
C ILE A 795 34.30 27.70 44.32
N SER A 796 33.71 27.14 45.39
CA SER A 796 33.65 27.83 46.68
C SER A 796 34.93 27.64 47.47
N LEU A 797 35.31 28.65 48.27
CA LEU A 797 36.47 28.55 49.16
C LEU A 797 36.37 27.34 50.10
N ALA A 798 35.18 27.05 50.64
CA ALA A 798 34.97 25.94 51.55
C ALA A 798 35.25 24.58 50.87
N ALA A 799 34.74 24.38 49.65
CA ALA A 799 34.99 23.17 48.88
C ALA A 799 36.47 23.02 48.50
N LEU A 800 37.12 24.13 48.15
CA LEU A 800 38.55 24.15 47.82
C LEU A 800 39.43 23.79 49.03
N LEU A 801 39.15 24.38 50.20
CA LEU A 801 39.88 24.06 51.44
C LEU A 801 39.66 22.62 51.90
N GLN A 802 38.45 22.09 51.75
CA GLN A 802 38.16 20.68 52.04
C GLN A 802 38.95 19.75 51.10
N ALA A 803 39.02 20.07 49.81
CA ALA A 803 39.81 19.30 48.86
C ALA A 803 41.31 19.33 49.21
N LEU A 804 41.85 20.50 49.56
CA LEU A 804 43.24 20.64 49.99
C LEU A 804 43.52 19.83 51.27
N ALA A 805 42.68 19.94 52.31
CA ALA A 805 42.86 19.21 53.56
C ALA A 805 42.77 17.68 53.40
N LYS A 806 41.99 17.21 52.42
CA LYS A 806 41.76 15.79 52.17
C LYS A 806 42.81 15.16 51.26
N TYR A 807 43.20 15.84 50.18
CA TYR A 807 43.97 15.24 49.10
C TYR A 807 45.42 15.73 48.98
N ALA A 808 45.81 16.83 49.63
CA ALA A 808 47.20 17.30 49.55
C ALA A 808 48.18 16.26 50.12
N ARG A 809 49.34 16.14 49.47
CA ARG A 809 50.39 15.18 49.84
C ARG A 809 50.92 15.47 51.26
N ALA A 810 50.97 14.45 52.11
CA ALA A 810 51.60 14.54 53.43
C ALA A 810 53.14 14.47 53.29
N ARG A 811 53.88 15.40 53.90
CA ARG A 811 55.36 15.33 53.96
C ARG A 811 55.81 14.66 55.27
N PRO A 812 56.97 13.96 55.31
CA PRO A 812 57.48 13.36 56.54
C PRO A 812 57.77 14.47 57.57
N GLY A 813 56.89 14.60 58.57
CA GLY A 813 56.96 15.65 59.59
C GLY A 813 55.60 16.11 60.14
N ASP A 814 54.51 15.90 59.39
CA ASP A 814 53.16 16.40 59.72
C ASP A 814 52.39 15.54 60.76
N GLY A 815 53.11 14.76 61.57
CA GLY A 815 52.55 13.81 62.55
C GLY A 815 52.83 14.16 64.00
N ASN A 816 52.70 15.43 64.41
CA ASN A 816 52.46 15.81 65.81
C ASN A 816 52.13 17.31 65.92
N ALA A 817 50.84 17.65 65.98
CA ALA A 817 50.32 18.87 66.60
C ALA A 817 48.83 18.72 66.87
#